data_AF-A0A5P9PWP5-F1
#
_entry.id   AF-A0A5P9PWP5-F1
#
_cell.length_a   1.000
_cell.length_b   1.000
_cell.length_c   1.000
_cell.angle_alpha   90.00
_cell.angle_beta   90.00
_cell.angle_gamma   90.00
#
_symmetry.space_group_name_H-M   'P 1'
#
loop_
_entity.id
_entity.type
_entity.pdbx_description
1 polymer ?
#
loop_
_entity_poly.entity_id
_entity_poly.type
_entity_poly.pdbx_seq_one_letter_code
_entity_poly.pdbx_strand_id
1 'polypeptide(L)'
;MSVEPVRVVLAGVHGHGRWHLDNLRRLADRGAVRLAGVCDTRPVDAAQLAGFGKPEQAGRLAPLIRHTGAELVILATPIHTHAELGTEALRAGAHLLLEKPPAGSYADYTRLSEVVTSTGLACQVGFQSLGSAALPYLRELLAGDQLGQVRGIGVAGAWARPAAYFERAPWAGKRRLNGFAVTDGALTNPFAHAVASALSLAGAETPESLREIDVELYRANPIEADDTSCVRLRVASGTVITVAVSMCAERRHEPAVVVHGEHGQAELTYTTDEVCLRRPGVPDEVTRHARTDLLENLVAHIRTGAELLVPLQRTGAFMRVVDAVRRAAEPRPIPPVHLAGQNGGRVLAGIERLTRRSADNLAMFSELEVPWAPAEQLLRAGDRDVAAYRWHADGLPRTVAPRPYLYSVRTLGGTEVSETAPVDHPHHLGVGLAVSDVDGTNFWGGRTYVQGQGPRWLSDHGSQRHLRFTRRESCGFTELLEWLDPDGRLVARERRTVIARRHKPSRLPGCWELDFTFRLDGTDRMPLTIRSSHTKGRAGAGYGGFFWRAPVSATRRRVFTADADGEDAINGAAADWVGLSGTSPSGRDWTLVFTQCGPDRDRWFARERDYPGIGPGLAWERPLSTGSVSRRIRTVVADGRLDRRTAAALLRRTSER
;
A
#
# COMPACT_ATOMS: atom_id res chain seq x y z
N MET A 1 7.80 21.99 50.84
CA MET A 1 6.63 21.09 50.96
C MET A 1 6.97 19.83 50.16
N SER A 2 7.03 18.66 50.79
CA SER A 2 7.24 17.41 50.04
C SER A 2 6.03 17.13 49.17
N VAL A 3 6.24 16.98 47.86
CA VAL A 3 5.16 16.66 46.91
C VAL A 3 4.62 15.27 47.23
N GLU A 4 3.30 15.13 47.38
CA GLU A 4 2.68 13.83 47.68
C GLU A 4 2.87 12.84 46.50
N PRO A 5 3.30 11.59 46.75
CA PRO A 5 3.50 10.60 45.69
C PRO A 5 2.21 10.34 44.89
N VAL A 6 2.29 10.21 43.57
CA VAL A 6 1.14 9.86 42.72
C VAL A 6 0.66 8.44 43.04
N ARG A 7 -0.63 8.28 43.35
CA ARG A 7 -1.22 6.95 43.57
C ARG A 7 -1.52 6.27 42.24
N VAL A 8 -0.88 5.12 42.02
CA VAL A 8 -0.93 4.39 40.75
C VAL A 8 -1.67 3.06 40.89
N VAL A 9 -2.51 2.73 39.90
CA VAL A 9 -3.00 1.37 39.65
C VAL A 9 -2.35 0.81 38.39
N LEU A 10 -1.84 -0.42 38.44
CA LEU A 10 -1.34 -1.14 37.26
C LEU A 10 -2.36 -2.20 36.82
N ALA A 11 -2.88 -2.06 35.60
CA ALA A 11 -3.76 -3.03 34.95
C ALA A 11 -3.00 -3.87 33.92
N GLY A 12 -2.98 -5.19 34.11
CA GLY A 12 -2.14 -6.12 33.33
C GLY A 12 -0.73 -6.21 33.90
N VAL A 13 -0.51 -7.12 34.85
CA VAL A 13 0.72 -7.17 35.67
C VAL A 13 1.79 -8.10 35.10
N HIS A 14 1.38 -9.02 34.23
CA HIS A 14 2.27 -9.98 33.60
C HIS A 14 2.86 -9.43 32.29
N GLY A 15 3.64 -10.23 31.56
CA GLY A 15 4.18 -9.81 30.25
C GLY A 15 4.93 -8.48 30.37
N HIS A 16 4.49 -7.46 29.63
CA HIS A 16 5.07 -6.11 29.68
C HIS A 16 4.80 -5.37 31.02
N GLY A 17 3.73 -5.71 31.74
CA GLY A 17 3.44 -5.17 33.07
C GLY A 17 4.56 -5.42 34.10
N ARG A 18 5.38 -6.46 33.91
CA ARG A 18 6.57 -6.71 34.75
C ARG A 18 7.59 -5.59 34.62
N TRP A 19 7.79 -5.05 33.43
CA TRP A 19 8.68 -3.90 33.21
C TRP A 19 8.12 -2.64 33.89
N HIS A 20 6.81 -2.44 33.84
CA HIS A 20 6.15 -1.35 34.58
C HIS A 20 6.28 -1.50 36.09
N LEU A 21 6.24 -2.72 36.64
CA LEU A 21 6.55 -2.95 38.06
C LEU A 21 7.99 -2.53 38.38
N ASP A 22 8.98 -2.92 37.59
CA ASP A 22 10.37 -2.51 37.85
C ASP A 22 10.55 -1.00 37.78
N ASN A 23 9.88 -0.34 36.83
CA ASN A 23 9.89 1.11 36.74
C ASN A 23 9.19 1.78 37.93
N LEU A 24 8.04 1.25 38.35
CA LEU A 24 7.30 1.71 39.53
C LEU A 24 8.12 1.57 40.81
N ARG A 25 8.91 0.50 40.99
CA ARG A 25 9.80 0.34 42.16
C ARG A 25 10.78 1.50 42.23
N ARG A 26 11.49 1.73 41.12
CA ARG A 26 12.47 2.80 40.98
C ARG A 26 11.88 4.19 41.30
N LEU A 27 10.63 4.44 40.91
CA LEU A 27 9.94 5.71 41.19
C LEU A 27 9.38 5.79 42.61
N ALA A 28 8.93 4.67 43.17
CA ALA A 28 8.47 4.58 44.55
C ALA A 28 9.61 4.81 45.55
N ASP A 29 10.80 4.26 45.27
CA ASP A 29 12.02 4.48 46.07
C ASP A 29 12.42 5.97 46.12
N ARG A 30 12.07 6.74 45.09
CA ARG A 30 12.28 8.20 45.01
C ARG A 30 11.12 9.01 45.60
N GLY A 31 10.07 8.35 46.10
CA GLY A 31 8.86 9.01 46.62
C GLY A 31 8.02 9.69 45.55
N ALA A 32 8.22 9.40 44.25
CA ALA A 32 7.46 10.02 43.17
C ALA A 32 6.08 9.38 42.97
N VAL A 33 5.97 8.07 43.24
CA VAL A 33 4.74 7.29 43.07
C VAL A 33 4.51 6.33 44.24
N ARG A 34 3.27 5.89 44.40
CA ARG A 34 2.88 4.79 45.28
C ARG A 34 1.98 3.83 44.51
N LEU A 35 2.38 2.55 44.41
CA LEU A 35 1.51 1.51 43.85
C LEU A 35 0.36 1.25 44.83
N ALA A 36 -0.82 1.73 44.50
CA ALA A 36 -2.01 1.63 45.36
C ALA A 36 -2.79 0.34 45.09
N GLY A 37 -2.78 -0.15 43.85
CA GLY A 37 -3.41 -1.41 43.50
C GLY A 37 -2.95 -2.01 42.18
N VAL A 38 -3.30 -3.27 41.97
CA VAL A 38 -3.09 -4.00 40.72
C VAL A 38 -4.38 -4.65 40.26
N CYS A 39 -4.64 -4.57 38.95
CA CYS A 39 -5.82 -5.13 38.32
C CYS A 39 -5.40 -6.21 37.31
N ASP A 40 -5.76 -7.46 37.57
CA ASP A 40 -5.52 -8.56 36.63
C ASP A 40 -6.62 -9.63 36.77
N THR A 41 -6.88 -10.34 35.68
CA THR A 41 -7.81 -11.48 35.67
C THR A 41 -7.16 -12.75 36.20
N ARG A 42 -5.82 -12.79 36.22
CA ARG A 42 -5.04 -13.87 36.80
C ARG A 42 -4.48 -13.46 38.17
N PRO A 43 -4.29 -14.43 39.08
CA PRO A 43 -3.63 -14.15 40.36
C PRO A 43 -2.24 -13.52 40.17
N VAL A 44 -1.93 -12.51 40.97
CA VAL A 44 -0.61 -11.86 40.99
C VAL A 44 0.19 -12.41 42.17
N ASP A 45 1.37 -12.95 41.88
CA ASP A 45 2.25 -13.52 42.90
C ASP A 45 2.79 -12.42 43.85
N ALA A 46 2.81 -12.72 45.15
CA ALA A 46 3.40 -11.86 46.17
C ALA A 46 4.87 -11.49 45.85
N ALA A 47 5.63 -12.42 45.24
CA ALA A 47 6.99 -12.14 44.80
C ALA A 47 7.06 -11.03 43.74
N GLN A 48 6.07 -10.95 42.84
CA GLN A 48 6.00 -9.87 41.85
C GLN A 48 5.71 -8.51 42.48
N LEU A 49 5.09 -8.47 43.66
CA LEU A 49 4.70 -7.24 44.37
C LEU A 49 5.63 -6.88 45.53
N ALA A 50 6.68 -7.68 45.75
CA ALA A 50 7.69 -7.39 46.77
C ALA A 50 8.27 -5.97 46.59
N GLY A 51 8.36 -5.24 47.70
CA GLY A 51 8.83 -3.84 47.75
C GLY A 51 7.72 -2.79 47.71
N PHE A 52 6.48 -3.13 47.33
CA PHE A 52 5.38 -2.16 47.21
C PHE A 52 4.46 -2.06 48.44
N GLY A 53 4.81 -2.72 49.54
CA GLY A 53 3.91 -2.91 50.67
C GLY A 53 2.81 -3.93 50.34
N LYS A 54 1.54 -3.57 50.57
CA LYS A 54 0.37 -4.42 50.30
C LYS A 54 -0.60 -3.71 49.35
N PRO A 55 -0.25 -3.55 48.05
CA PRO A 55 -1.18 -2.96 47.09
C PRO A 55 -2.44 -3.84 46.97
N GLU A 56 -3.60 -3.22 46.83
CA GLU A 56 -4.86 -3.94 46.69
C GLU A 56 -4.89 -4.70 45.35
N GLN A 57 -5.48 -5.89 45.34
CA GLN A 57 -5.63 -6.69 44.12
C GLN A 57 -7.11 -6.85 43.78
N ALA A 58 -7.49 -6.56 42.53
CA ALA A 58 -8.86 -6.74 42.07
C ALA A 58 -8.93 -7.22 40.62
N GLY A 59 -10.05 -7.83 40.24
CA GLY A 59 -10.33 -8.22 38.85
C GLY A 59 -11.12 -7.17 38.05
N ARG A 60 -11.49 -6.05 38.67
CA ARG A 60 -12.29 -4.97 38.03
C ARG A 60 -11.63 -3.62 38.27
N LEU A 61 -11.39 -2.88 37.19
CA LEU A 61 -10.55 -1.69 37.18
C LEU A 61 -11.23 -0.48 37.83
N ALA A 62 -12.41 -0.07 37.37
CA ALA A 62 -13.07 1.13 37.89
C ALA A 62 -13.35 1.11 39.41
N PRO A 63 -13.83 0.01 40.02
CA PRO A 63 -14.00 -0.07 41.48
C PRO A 63 -12.68 0.08 42.24
N LEU A 64 -11.61 -0.56 41.74
CA LEU A 64 -10.27 -0.48 42.35
C LEU A 64 -9.77 0.97 42.37
N ILE A 65 -9.88 1.68 41.24
CA ILE A 65 -9.48 3.09 41.13
C ILE A 65 -10.18 3.94 42.19
N ARG A 66 -11.49 3.78 42.34
CA ARG A 66 -12.29 4.54 43.33
C ARG A 66 -11.92 4.20 44.76
N HIS A 67 -11.69 2.92 45.08
CA HIS A 67 -11.36 2.48 46.43
C HIS A 67 -9.97 2.95 46.85
N THR A 68 -8.98 2.85 45.96
CA THR A 68 -7.61 3.27 46.25
C THR A 68 -7.42 4.78 46.13
N GLY A 69 -8.36 5.48 45.49
CA GLY A 69 -8.24 6.87 45.07
C GLY A 69 -7.08 7.07 44.10
N ALA A 70 -6.87 6.13 43.16
CA ALA A 70 -5.74 6.23 42.24
C ALA A 70 -5.91 7.44 41.32
N GLU A 71 -4.81 8.19 41.14
CA GLU A 71 -4.75 9.35 40.26
C GLU A 71 -4.27 8.96 38.86
N LEU A 72 -3.55 7.84 38.74
CA LEU A 72 -2.94 7.35 37.51
C LEU A 72 -3.18 5.85 37.36
N VAL A 73 -3.50 5.43 36.14
CA VAL A 73 -3.57 4.02 35.73
C VAL A 73 -2.52 3.75 34.67
N ILE A 74 -1.75 2.68 34.84
CA ILE A 74 -0.93 2.10 33.78
C ILE A 74 -1.72 0.94 33.18
N LEU A 75 -1.99 0.98 31.87
CA LEU A 75 -2.74 -0.06 31.17
C LEU A 75 -1.83 -0.85 30.22
N ALA A 76 -1.44 -2.05 30.64
CA ALA A 76 -0.59 -2.99 29.92
C ALA A 76 -1.33 -4.33 29.65
N THR A 77 -2.56 -4.24 29.15
CA THR A 77 -3.47 -5.37 28.87
C THR A 77 -3.39 -5.80 27.40
N PRO A 78 -4.09 -6.86 26.95
CA PRO A 78 -4.20 -7.17 25.52
C PRO A 78 -4.82 -6.01 24.72
N ILE A 79 -4.32 -5.76 23.51
CA ILE A 79 -4.67 -4.57 22.69
C ILE A 79 -6.18 -4.34 22.53
N HIS A 80 -6.97 -5.40 22.35
CA HIS A 80 -8.41 -5.30 22.12
C HIS A 80 -9.19 -4.77 23.35
N THR A 81 -8.60 -4.79 24.56
CA THR A 81 -9.24 -4.28 25.78
C THR A 81 -8.87 -2.82 26.08
N HIS A 82 -7.91 -2.24 25.34
CA HIS A 82 -7.36 -0.91 25.64
C HIS A 82 -8.41 0.21 25.66
N ALA A 83 -9.26 0.29 24.64
CA ALA A 83 -10.22 1.39 24.52
C ALA A 83 -11.30 1.36 25.61
N GLU A 84 -11.79 0.16 25.96
CA GLU A 84 -12.78 -0.02 27.01
C GLU A 84 -12.19 0.25 28.40
N LEU A 85 -11.09 -0.40 28.75
CA LEU A 85 -10.43 -0.21 30.05
C LEU A 85 -9.84 1.20 30.21
N GLY A 86 -9.34 1.79 29.14
CA GLY A 86 -8.90 3.19 29.13
C GLY A 86 -10.06 4.15 29.38
N THR A 87 -11.23 3.90 28.77
CA THR A 87 -12.45 4.66 29.04
C THR A 87 -12.90 4.51 30.49
N GLU A 88 -12.85 3.31 31.05
CA GLU A 88 -13.16 3.06 32.47
C GLU A 88 -12.23 3.85 33.39
N ALA A 89 -10.92 3.83 33.13
CA ALA A 89 -9.93 4.53 33.94
C ALA A 89 -10.17 6.05 33.95
N LEU A 90 -10.33 6.63 32.77
CA LEU A 90 -10.55 8.07 32.60
C LEU A 90 -11.88 8.51 33.24
N ARG A 91 -12.96 7.74 33.05
CA ARG A 91 -14.26 8.04 33.68
C ARG A 91 -14.28 7.81 35.19
N ALA A 92 -13.38 6.98 35.72
CA ALA A 92 -13.17 6.83 37.15
C ALA A 92 -12.33 7.96 37.77
N GLY A 93 -11.85 8.91 36.96
CA GLY A 93 -11.11 10.09 37.42
C GLY A 93 -9.59 9.94 37.42
N ALA A 94 -9.04 8.91 36.78
CA ALA A 94 -7.60 8.66 36.73
C ALA A 94 -6.99 9.01 35.37
N HIS A 95 -5.81 9.65 35.41
CA HIS A 95 -4.93 9.80 34.25
C HIS A 95 -4.45 8.44 33.74
N LEU A 96 -4.04 8.37 32.48
CA LEU A 96 -3.74 7.09 31.83
C LEU A 96 -2.33 7.09 31.21
N LEU A 97 -1.53 6.07 31.54
CA LEU A 97 -0.41 5.60 30.72
C LEU A 97 -0.88 4.36 29.95
N LEU A 98 -1.11 4.52 28.65
CA LEU A 98 -1.66 3.50 27.77
C LEU A 98 -0.58 2.82 26.94
N GLU A 99 -0.41 1.51 27.08
CA GLU A 99 0.54 0.79 26.22
C GLU A 99 0.17 0.85 24.73
N LYS A 100 1.21 0.76 23.89
CA LYS A 100 1.05 0.75 22.43
C LYS A 100 0.63 -0.65 21.92
N PRO A 101 -0.05 -0.72 20.76
CA PRO A 101 -0.77 0.37 20.11
C PRO A 101 -1.98 0.84 20.95
N PRO A 102 -2.40 2.13 20.83
CA PRO A 102 -3.51 2.67 21.62
C PRO A 102 -4.82 1.87 21.53
N ALA A 103 -5.13 1.31 20.35
CA ALA A 103 -6.30 0.50 20.13
C ALA A 103 -6.10 -0.47 18.96
N GLY A 104 -6.99 -1.45 18.81
CA GLY A 104 -6.99 -2.39 17.68
C GLY A 104 -7.59 -1.84 16.38
N SER A 105 -8.33 -0.72 16.44
CA SER A 105 -8.94 -0.05 15.28
C SER A 105 -8.96 1.47 15.44
N TYR A 106 -9.07 2.19 14.32
CA TYR A 106 -9.16 3.65 14.36
C TYR A 106 -10.47 4.14 15.00
N ALA A 107 -11.57 3.40 14.83
CA ALA A 107 -12.85 3.74 15.46
C ALA A 107 -12.76 3.68 17.00
N ASP A 108 -12.08 2.67 17.54
CA ASP A 108 -11.86 2.54 18.98
C ASP A 108 -10.96 3.66 19.52
N TYR A 109 -9.93 4.02 18.75
CA TYR A 109 -9.06 5.16 19.05
C TYR A 109 -9.84 6.49 19.08
N THR A 110 -10.71 6.74 18.11
CA THR A 110 -11.56 7.95 18.09
C THR A 110 -12.46 8.01 19.33
N ARG A 111 -13.14 6.91 19.67
CA ARG A 111 -13.98 6.83 20.87
C ARG A 111 -13.18 7.12 22.15
N LEU A 112 -11.99 6.54 22.29
CA LEU A 112 -11.12 6.81 23.44
C LEU A 112 -10.66 8.28 23.46
N SER A 113 -10.38 8.86 22.28
CA SER A 113 -9.94 10.26 22.16
C SER A 113 -11.04 11.24 22.59
N GLU A 114 -12.30 10.97 22.22
CA GLU A 114 -13.47 11.72 22.71
C GLU A 114 -13.58 11.66 24.23
N VAL A 115 -13.34 10.50 24.83
CA VAL A 115 -13.34 10.35 26.29
C VAL A 115 -12.24 11.19 26.93
N VAL A 116 -11.01 11.12 26.43
CA VAL A 116 -9.88 11.96 26.89
C VAL A 116 -10.24 13.45 26.84
N THR A 117 -10.83 13.91 25.73
CA THR A 117 -11.27 15.29 25.60
C THR A 117 -12.39 15.64 26.59
N SER A 118 -13.38 14.76 26.77
CA SER A 118 -14.53 15.02 27.65
C SER A 118 -14.19 15.03 29.14
N THR A 119 -13.19 14.24 29.56
CA THR A 119 -12.77 14.17 30.96
C THR A 119 -11.72 15.23 31.31
N GLY A 120 -11.00 15.74 30.31
CA GLY A 120 -9.88 16.66 30.51
C GLY A 120 -8.64 16.00 31.15
N LEU A 121 -8.64 14.67 31.29
CA LEU A 121 -7.55 13.92 31.92
C LEU A 121 -6.49 13.53 30.88
N ALA A 122 -5.22 13.61 31.28
CA ALA A 122 -4.08 13.13 30.49
C ALA A 122 -4.18 11.65 30.09
N CYS A 123 -3.83 11.37 28.83
CA CYS A 123 -3.56 10.03 28.31
C CYS A 123 -2.21 10.04 27.56
N GLN A 124 -1.16 9.52 28.20
CA GLN A 124 0.17 9.31 27.63
C GLN A 124 0.24 7.93 26.99
N VAL A 125 0.72 7.82 25.76
CA VAL A 125 0.88 6.54 25.06
C VAL A 125 2.31 6.02 25.20
N GLY A 126 2.48 4.73 25.47
CA GLY A 126 3.75 4.02 25.71
C GLY A 126 4.72 3.92 24.52
N PHE A 127 4.74 4.90 23.60
CA PHE A 127 5.77 4.99 22.56
C PHE A 127 7.08 5.55 23.11
N GLN A 128 7.81 4.77 23.93
CA GLN A 128 9.06 5.19 24.58
C GLN A 128 10.10 5.81 23.61
N SER A 129 10.13 5.37 22.35
CA SER A 129 10.98 5.96 21.30
C SER A 129 10.71 7.45 21.04
N LEU A 130 9.48 7.92 21.28
CA LEU A 130 9.09 9.32 21.13
C LEU A 130 9.52 10.20 22.31
N GLY A 131 10.00 9.60 23.42
CA GLY A 131 10.62 10.31 24.53
C GLY A 131 12.12 10.59 24.33
N SER A 132 12.68 10.24 23.17
CA SER A 132 14.10 10.43 22.84
C SER A 132 14.42 11.87 22.45
N ALA A 133 15.47 12.45 23.04
CA ALA A 133 15.99 13.75 22.65
C ALA A 133 16.65 13.75 21.24
N ALA A 134 16.85 12.58 20.64
CA ALA A 134 17.31 12.46 19.26
C ALA A 134 16.28 13.02 18.24
N LEU A 135 14.97 12.95 18.56
CA LEU A 135 13.91 13.42 17.66
C LEU A 135 13.89 14.95 17.49
N PRO A 136 13.89 15.77 18.56
CA PRO A 136 14.01 17.22 18.39
C PRO A 136 15.33 17.61 17.73
N TYR A 137 16.45 16.98 18.09
CA TYR A 137 17.74 17.19 17.41
C TYR A 137 17.66 16.92 15.90
N LEU A 138 17.06 15.80 15.49
CA LEU A 138 16.85 15.51 14.07
C LEU A 138 15.93 16.53 13.40
N ARG A 139 14.85 16.97 14.05
CA ARG A 139 13.98 18.01 13.50
C ARG A 139 14.71 19.33 13.27
N GLU A 140 15.64 19.68 14.16
CA GLU A 140 16.53 20.83 13.95
C GLU A 140 17.45 20.64 12.74
N LEU A 141 18.03 19.43 12.57
CA LEU A 141 18.81 19.10 11.39
C LEU A 141 17.99 19.18 10.09
N LEU A 142 16.72 18.78 10.13
CA LEU A 142 15.79 18.84 8.99
C LEU A 142 15.33 20.26 8.66
N ALA A 143 15.28 21.15 9.66
CA ALA A 143 14.97 22.56 9.47
C ALA A 143 16.18 23.37 9.00
N GLY A 144 17.40 22.89 9.26
CA GLY A 144 18.64 23.48 8.79
C GLY A 144 19.04 23.03 7.38
N ASP A 145 20.15 23.58 6.88
CA ASP A 145 20.64 23.32 5.52
C ASP A 145 21.59 22.10 5.43
N GLN A 146 21.87 21.42 6.54
CA GLN A 146 22.88 20.36 6.61
C GLN A 146 22.57 19.13 5.74
N LEU A 147 21.29 18.89 5.46
CA LEU A 147 20.81 17.81 4.62
C LEU A 147 20.26 18.31 3.26
N GLY A 148 20.12 19.62 3.05
CA GLY A 148 19.38 20.19 1.92
C GLY A 148 17.89 19.82 1.95
N GLN A 149 17.22 19.85 0.79
CA GLN A 149 15.81 19.49 0.73
C GLN A 149 15.58 18.01 1.08
N VAL A 150 14.62 17.74 1.96
CA VAL A 150 14.24 16.37 2.34
C VAL A 150 13.51 15.68 1.19
N ARG A 151 14.08 14.59 0.68
CA ARG A 151 13.50 13.75 -0.37
C ARG A 151 12.51 12.72 0.19
N GLY A 152 12.73 12.25 1.41
CA GLY A 152 11.83 11.32 2.10
C GLY A 152 12.47 10.63 3.29
N ILE A 153 11.70 9.76 3.95
CA ILE A 153 12.13 9.00 5.13
C ILE A 153 11.98 7.50 4.85
N GLY A 154 13.09 6.77 4.93
CA GLY A 154 13.13 5.32 4.84
C GLY A 154 13.18 4.68 6.22
N VAL A 155 12.53 3.54 6.42
CA VAL A 155 12.67 2.75 7.65
C VAL A 155 12.98 1.31 7.29
N ALA A 156 14.06 0.78 7.86
CA ALA A 156 14.47 -0.60 7.72
C ALA A 156 14.42 -1.30 9.09
N GLY A 157 13.72 -2.42 9.17
CA GLY A 157 13.66 -3.22 10.39
C GLY A 157 13.69 -4.71 10.11
N ALA A 158 14.66 -5.43 10.66
CA ALA A 158 14.77 -6.87 10.48
C ALA A 158 15.09 -7.54 11.83
N TRP A 159 14.11 -8.23 12.39
CA TRP A 159 14.27 -8.96 13.65
C TRP A 159 14.14 -10.46 13.41
N ALA A 160 14.92 -11.23 14.16
CA ALA A 160 14.69 -12.67 14.29
C ALA A 160 13.67 -12.89 15.42
N ARG A 161 12.57 -13.60 15.11
CA ARG A 161 11.58 -14.03 16.10
C ARG A 161 11.32 -15.54 16.00
N PRO A 162 11.43 -16.28 17.11
CA PRO A 162 11.12 -17.71 17.13
C PRO A 162 9.60 -17.94 17.09
N ALA A 163 9.17 -19.16 16.78
CA ALA A 163 7.74 -19.52 16.80
C ALA A 163 7.05 -19.20 18.14
N ALA A 164 7.74 -19.44 19.26
CA ALA A 164 7.27 -19.12 20.61
C ALA A 164 6.87 -17.64 20.79
N TYR A 165 7.39 -16.72 19.97
CA TYR A 165 6.94 -15.33 19.97
C TYR A 165 5.46 -15.23 19.61
N PHE A 166 5.00 -15.97 18.60
CA PHE A 166 3.62 -15.94 18.11
C PHE A 166 2.67 -16.78 19.00
N GLU A 167 3.22 -17.66 19.82
CA GLU A 167 2.46 -18.52 20.75
C GLU A 167 2.35 -17.92 22.16
N ARG A 168 3.03 -16.79 22.42
CA ARG A 168 3.14 -16.15 23.75
C ARG A 168 1.80 -15.80 24.41
N ALA A 169 0.76 -15.59 23.60
CA ALA A 169 -0.56 -15.21 24.06
C ALA A 169 -1.63 -15.51 22.99
N PRO A 170 -2.90 -15.71 23.37
CA PRO A 170 -3.97 -16.02 22.40
C PRO A 170 -4.23 -14.98 21.31
N TRP A 171 -3.76 -13.74 21.50
CA TRP A 171 -3.90 -12.63 20.56
C TRP A 171 -2.69 -12.46 19.64
N ALA A 172 -1.56 -13.10 19.95
CA ALA A 172 -0.31 -12.90 19.22
C ALA A 172 -0.41 -13.43 17.78
N GLY A 173 0.08 -12.64 16.82
CA GLY A 173 -0.02 -12.94 15.38
C GLY A 173 -1.45 -12.97 14.82
N LYS A 174 -2.45 -12.45 15.56
CA LYS A 174 -3.84 -12.42 15.11
C LYS A 174 -4.26 -11.08 14.54
N ARG A 175 -5.17 -11.13 13.57
CA ARG A 175 -5.87 -9.94 13.08
C ARG A 175 -7.08 -9.64 13.96
N ARG A 176 -7.77 -10.69 14.43
CA ARG A 176 -8.96 -10.59 15.27
C ARG A 176 -8.93 -11.62 16.40
N LEU A 177 -9.59 -11.29 17.51
CA LEU A 177 -9.84 -12.22 18.60
C LEU A 177 -11.24 -11.97 19.13
N ASN A 178 -12.08 -13.02 19.18
CA ASN A 178 -13.47 -12.94 19.66
C ASN A 178 -14.28 -11.81 19.02
N GLY A 179 -14.11 -11.58 17.71
CA GLY A 179 -14.77 -10.50 16.96
C GLY A 179 -14.07 -9.14 17.02
N PHE A 180 -13.21 -8.90 18.01
CA PHE A 180 -12.49 -7.64 18.17
C PHE A 180 -11.24 -7.57 17.31
N ALA A 181 -10.89 -6.35 16.87
CA ALA A 181 -9.64 -6.11 16.15
C ALA A 181 -8.46 -6.17 17.12
N VAL A 182 -7.43 -6.92 16.75
CA VAL A 182 -6.14 -6.95 17.47
C VAL A 182 -5.06 -6.31 16.60
N THR A 183 -5.02 -6.70 15.32
CA THR A 183 -4.07 -6.19 14.34
C THR A 183 -2.61 -6.33 14.81
N ASP A 184 -2.19 -7.54 15.25
CA ASP A 184 -0.83 -7.82 15.74
C ASP A 184 0.16 -8.11 14.59
N GLY A 185 0.31 -7.16 13.68
CA GLY A 185 1.20 -7.23 12.51
C GLY A 185 2.57 -6.58 12.75
N ALA A 186 3.51 -6.79 11.83
CA ALA A 186 4.89 -6.31 11.95
C ALA A 186 4.99 -4.79 12.09
N LEU A 187 4.17 -4.04 11.34
CA LEU A 187 4.12 -2.57 11.37
C LEU A 187 3.43 -2.00 12.61
N THR A 188 2.48 -2.75 13.18
CA THR A 188 1.52 -2.22 14.16
C THR A 188 1.86 -2.59 15.61
N ASN A 189 2.71 -3.59 15.84
CA ASN A 189 3.20 -3.90 17.17
C ASN A 189 4.74 -3.96 17.29
N PRO A 190 5.47 -4.94 16.70
CA PRO A 190 6.92 -5.06 16.88
C PRO A 190 7.67 -3.80 16.45
N PHE A 191 7.41 -3.31 15.24
CA PHE A 191 8.05 -2.12 14.68
C PHE A 191 7.19 -0.85 14.79
N ALA A 192 6.19 -0.86 15.68
CA ALA A 192 5.31 0.30 15.88
C ALA A 192 6.10 1.57 16.26
N HIS A 193 7.16 1.42 17.05
CA HIS A 193 8.08 2.52 17.39
C HIS A 193 8.78 3.10 16.17
N ALA A 194 9.18 2.27 15.20
CA ALA A 194 9.83 2.72 13.98
C ALA A 194 8.87 3.56 13.12
N VAL A 195 7.62 3.09 12.98
CA VAL A 195 6.56 3.83 12.28
C VAL A 195 6.25 5.15 12.98
N ALA A 196 6.07 5.12 14.31
CA ALA A 196 5.78 6.31 15.10
C ALA A 196 6.92 7.34 15.04
N SER A 197 8.18 6.90 15.14
CA SER A 197 9.35 7.79 15.03
C SER A 197 9.46 8.42 13.64
N ALA A 198 9.21 7.67 12.57
CA ALA A 198 9.21 8.22 11.21
C ALA A 198 8.11 9.27 10.99
N LEU A 199 6.89 9.00 11.47
CA LEU A 199 5.78 9.96 11.46
C LEU A 199 6.12 11.23 12.26
N SER A 200 6.70 11.07 13.44
CA SER A 200 7.16 12.17 14.29
C SER A 200 8.22 13.04 13.60
N LEU A 201 9.21 12.43 12.93
CA LEU A 201 10.23 13.16 12.16
C LEU A 201 9.66 13.91 10.96
N ALA A 202 8.65 13.35 10.30
CA ALA A 202 7.95 14.02 9.20
C ALA A 202 6.99 15.13 9.65
N GLY A 203 6.82 15.36 10.96
CA GLY A 203 5.78 16.25 11.51
C GLY A 203 4.36 15.75 11.23
N ALA A 204 4.19 14.45 11.03
CA ALA A 204 2.96 13.81 10.54
C ALA A 204 2.28 12.97 11.63
N GLU A 205 1.94 13.59 12.75
CA GLU A 205 1.45 12.88 13.94
C GLU A 205 -0.09 12.80 14.04
N THR A 206 -0.79 13.73 13.38
CA THR A 206 -2.26 13.79 13.38
C THR A 206 -2.87 12.98 12.24
N PRO A 207 -4.12 12.49 12.36
CA PRO A 207 -4.77 11.75 11.29
C PRO A 207 -4.81 12.50 9.96
N GLU A 208 -5.02 13.82 9.98
CA GLU A 208 -5.17 14.67 8.79
C GLU A 208 -3.85 14.89 8.05
N SER A 209 -2.71 14.64 8.72
CA SER A 209 -1.38 14.77 8.12
C SER A 209 -1.12 13.73 7.02
N LEU A 210 -1.85 12.61 6.98
CA LEU A 210 -1.69 11.57 5.96
C LEU A 210 -2.65 11.75 4.79
N ARG A 211 -2.13 11.78 3.57
CA ARG A 211 -2.94 11.81 2.33
C ARG A 211 -3.20 10.41 1.81
N GLU A 212 -2.15 9.61 1.72
CA GLU A 212 -2.20 8.27 1.12
C GLU A 212 -1.43 7.26 1.98
N ILE A 213 -1.92 6.02 2.00
CA ILE A 213 -1.36 4.90 2.76
C ILE A 213 -1.46 3.67 1.86
N ASP A 214 -0.32 3.18 1.38
CA ASP A 214 -0.20 1.99 0.56
C ASP A 214 0.52 0.90 1.36
N VAL A 215 -0.14 -0.25 1.56
CA VAL A 215 0.40 -1.36 2.37
C VAL A 215 0.62 -2.62 1.54
N GLU A 216 1.73 -3.29 1.82
CA GLU A 216 2.02 -4.64 1.37
C GLU A 216 2.22 -5.53 2.59
N LEU A 217 1.39 -6.57 2.70
CA LEU A 217 1.36 -7.47 3.84
C LEU A 217 1.68 -8.88 3.39
N TYR A 218 2.71 -9.48 3.99
CA TYR A 218 3.16 -10.83 3.73
C TYR A 218 3.29 -11.62 5.04
N ARG A 219 3.14 -12.95 4.94
CA ARG A 219 3.33 -13.86 6.08
C ARG A 219 4.19 -15.06 5.70
N ALA A 220 5.26 -15.28 6.46
CA ALA A 220 6.08 -16.49 6.37
C ALA A 220 5.64 -17.54 7.39
N ASN A 221 5.30 -17.11 8.61
CA ASN A 221 4.86 -17.95 9.71
C ASN A 221 3.35 -18.27 9.58
N PRO A 222 2.89 -19.38 10.17
CA PRO A 222 1.48 -19.80 10.13
C PRO A 222 0.61 -18.98 11.08
N ILE A 223 0.54 -17.67 10.86
CA ILE A 223 -0.23 -16.70 11.63
C ILE A 223 -1.32 -16.05 10.75
N GLU A 224 -2.28 -15.36 11.37
CA GLU A 224 -3.32 -14.62 10.63
C GLU A 224 -2.82 -13.25 10.16
N ALA A 225 -2.00 -12.59 10.99
CA ALA A 225 -1.41 -11.29 10.72
C ALA A 225 -0.17 -11.39 9.82
N ASP A 226 0.40 -10.24 9.50
CA ASP A 226 1.64 -10.12 8.75
C ASP A 226 2.87 -10.21 9.67
N ASP A 227 3.93 -10.85 9.18
CA ASP A 227 5.24 -10.86 9.83
C ASP A 227 6.35 -10.22 8.97
N THR A 228 6.02 -9.85 7.74
CA THR A 228 6.88 -9.17 6.77
C THR A 228 6.02 -8.19 5.99
N SER A 229 6.33 -6.90 6.11
CA SER A 229 5.43 -5.85 5.65
C SER A 229 6.18 -4.64 5.14
N CYS A 230 5.56 -3.97 4.17
CA CYS A 230 6.00 -2.67 3.71
C CYS A 230 4.82 -1.69 3.69
N VAL A 231 5.06 -0.42 4.03
CA VAL A 231 4.07 0.65 3.91
C VAL A 231 4.70 1.90 3.34
N ARG A 232 4.01 2.53 2.39
CA ARG A 232 4.32 3.87 1.90
C ARG A 232 3.26 4.85 2.36
N LEU A 233 3.70 5.96 2.94
CA LEU A 233 2.86 7.04 3.43
C LEU A 233 3.21 8.30 2.64
N ARG A 234 2.18 8.98 2.13
CA ARG A 234 2.34 10.35 1.61
C ARG A 234 1.76 11.33 2.60
N VAL A 235 2.62 12.17 3.16
CA VAL A 235 2.23 13.22 4.11
C VAL A 235 1.67 14.41 3.33
N ALA A 236 0.77 15.18 3.95
CA ALA A 236 0.16 16.37 3.36
C ALA A 236 1.18 17.46 2.98
N SER A 237 2.35 17.48 3.62
CA SER A 237 3.50 18.33 3.28
C SER A 237 4.21 17.91 1.98
N GLY A 238 3.91 16.73 1.43
CA GLY A 238 4.59 16.15 0.27
C GLY A 238 5.69 15.14 0.61
N THR A 239 6.13 15.07 1.88
CA THR A 239 7.14 14.09 2.31
C THR A 239 6.61 12.66 2.15
N VAL A 240 7.43 11.79 1.57
CA VAL A 240 7.15 10.35 1.46
C VAL A 240 7.89 9.60 2.57
N ILE A 241 7.18 8.70 3.25
CA ILE A 241 7.75 7.77 4.22
C ILE A 241 7.56 6.36 3.68
N THR A 242 8.64 5.58 3.58
CA THR A 242 8.59 4.16 3.21
C THR A 242 9.17 3.33 4.34
N VAL A 243 8.37 2.40 4.88
CA VAL A 243 8.76 1.54 6.00
C VAL A 243 8.74 0.09 5.52
N ALA A 244 9.87 -0.61 5.60
CA ALA A 244 9.99 -2.03 5.31
C ALA A 244 10.50 -2.78 6.53
N VAL A 245 9.73 -3.75 6.98
CA VAL A 245 10.01 -4.49 8.20
C VAL A 245 9.75 -5.99 8.07
N SER A 246 10.51 -6.79 8.81
CA SER A 246 10.28 -8.23 8.93
C SER A 246 10.69 -8.79 10.29
N MET A 247 9.93 -9.78 10.76
CA MET A 247 10.24 -10.63 11.90
C MET A 247 10.90 -11.96 11.50
N CYS A 248 11.20 -12.14 10.22
CA CYS A 248 11.75 -13.37 9.64
C CYS A 248 13.23 -13.22 9.27
N ALA A 249 13.99 -12.41 10.01
CA ALA A 249 15.41 -12.23 9.75
C ALA A 249 16.27 -13.38 10.28
N GLU A 250 17.43 -13.61 9.65
CA GLU A 250 18.41 -14.62 10.05
C GLU A 250 19.00 -14.33 11.45
N ARG A 251 19.17 -13.04 11.77
CA ARG A 251 19.62 -12.53 13.07
C ARG A 251 18.87 -11.24 13.42
N ARG A 252 18.99 -10.78 14.67
CA ARG A 252 18.40 -9.51 15.10
C ARG A 252 19.27 -8.35 14.61
N HIS A 253 18.66 -7.36 13.97
CA HIS A 253 19.28 -6.10 13.58
C HIS A 253 18.63 -4.94 14.33
N GLU A 254 19.42 -3.91 14.61
CA GLU A 254 18.87 -2.67 15.11
C GLU A 254 18.13 -1.95 13.97
N PRO A 255 16.87 -1.53 14.16
CA PRO A 255 16.12 -0.87 13.10
C PRO A 255 16.61 0.56 12.90
N ALA A 256 16.57 1.02 11.67
CA ALA A 256 17.04 2.34 11.26
C ALA A 256 15.88 3.17 10.70
N VAL A 257 15.76 4.42 11.14
CA VAL A 257 14.92 5.45 10.51
C VAL A 257 15.85 6.43 9.82
N VAL A 258 15.88 6.41 8.49
CA VAL A 258 16.81 7.18 7.66
C VAL A 258 16.06 8.35 7.03
N VAL A 259 16.55 9.57 7.24
CA VAL A 259 16.08 10.74 6.51
C VAL A 259 17.02 11.01 5.35
N HIS A 260 16.46 11.10 4.15
CA HIS A 260 17.22 11.33 2.93
C HIS A 260 17.11 12.80 2.52
N GLY A 261 18.22 13.51 2.58
CA GLY A 261 18.36 14.85 2.05
C GLY A 261 19.01 14.87 0.66
N GLU A 262 19.06 16.03 0.03
CA GLU A 262 19.83 16.30 -1.19
C GLU A 262 21.34 16.23 -0.96
N HIS A 263 21.80 16.67 0.21
CA HIS A 263 23.22 16.84 0.53
C HIS A 263 23.75 15.85 1.57
N GLY A 264 22.91 14.97 2.09
CA GLY A 264 23.30 14.00 3.09
C GLY A 264 22.16 13.11 3.57
N GLN A 265 22.43 12.31 4.59
CA GLN A 265 21.46 11.46 5.25
C GLN A 265 21.65 11.52 6.76
N ALA A 266 20.57 11.42 7.51
CA ALA A 266 20.61 11.22 8.96
C ALA A 266 19.88 9.93 9.33
N GLU A 267 20.52 9.05 10.08
CA GLU A 267 20.00 7.75 10.49
C GLU A 267 19.80 7.71 12.00
N LEU A 268 18.56 7.51 12.44
CA LEU A 268 18.18 7.27 13.83
C LEU A 268 18.10 5.77 14.11
N THR A 269 18.92 5.30 15.04
CA THR A 269 18.75 3.99 15.68
C THR A 269 17.96 4.19 16.97
N TYR A 270 16.63 4.12 16.89
CA TYR A 270 15.74 4.49 18.00
C TYR A 270 15.85 3.55 19.22
N THR A 271 16.47 2.39 19.08
CA THR A 271 16.68 1.45 20.20
C THR A 271 17.85 1.85 21.08
N THR A 272 18.83 2.58 20.53
CA THR A 272 20.03 3.07 21.25
C THR A 272 20.07 4.58 21.43
N ASP A 273 19.08 5.30 20.89
CA ASP A 273 19.01 6.77 20.87
C ASP A 273 20.22 7.43 20.17
N GLU A 274 20.73 6.75 19.14
CA GLU A 274 21.88 7.22 18.36
C GLU A 274 21.44 7.81 17.02
N VAL A 275 22.07 8.93 16.65
CA VAL A 275 21.92 9.59 15.35
C VAL A 275 23.26 9.57 14.63
N CYS A 276 23.26 9.02 13.41
CA CYS A 276 24.40 9.02 12.51
C CYS A 276 24.13 9.97 11.35
N LEU A 277 24.94 11.03 11.21
CA LEU A 277 24.86 12.00 10.12
C LEU A 277 25.93 11.68 9.08
N ARG A 278 25.52 11.44 7.84
CA ARG A 278 26.38 11.12 6.69
C ARG A 278 26.31 12.22 5.64
N ARG A 279 27.46 12.77 5.26
CA ARG A 279 27.57 13.82 4.22
C ARG A 279 28.73 13.50 3.26
N PRO A 280 28.61 13.79 1.95
CA PRO A 280 29.69 13.54 1.00
C PRO A 280 30.99 14.25 1.41
N GLY A 281 32.11 13.50 1.44
CA GLY A 281 33.43 14.05 1.74
C GLY A 281 33.68 14.41 3.21
N VAL A 282 32.74 14.12 4.11
CA VAL A 282 32.88 14.37 5.56
C VAL A 282 32.76 13.04 6.31
N PRO A 283 33.58 12.77 7.34
CA PRO A 283 33.41 11.59 8.20
C PRO A 283 32.01 11.53 8.84
N ASP A 284 31.49 10.32 9.00
CA ASP A 284 30.22 10.08 9.70
C ASP A 284 30.28 10.62 11.13
N GLU A 285 29.29 11.43 11.52
CA GLU A 285 29.15 11.96 12.87
C GLU A 285 28.10 11.16 13.63
N VAL A 286 28.46 10.60 14.79
CA VAL A 286 27.56 9.81 15.63
C VAL A 286 27.34 10.51 16.96
N THR A 287 26.09 10.82 17.28
CA THR A 287 25.68 11.41 18.56
C THR A 287 24.71 10.47 19.28
N ARG A 288 24.74 10.47 20.61
CA ARG A 288 23.83 9.70 21.46
C ARG A 288 23.04 10.64 22.35
N HIS A 289 21.74 10.40 22.45
CA HIS A 289 20.79 11.30 23.10
C HIS A 289 20.13 10.63 24.30
N ALA A 290 19.73 11.43 25.28
CA ALA A 290 19.00 10.94 26.44
C ALA A 290 17.54 10.59 26.07
N ARG A 291 16.91 9.72 26.87
CA ARG A 291 15.49 9.39 26.76
C ARG A 291 14.77 9.69 28.06
N THR A 292 13.65 10.39 27.94
CA THR A 292 12.77 10.65 29.07
C THR A 292 11.83 9.46 29.28
N ASP A 293 11.71 9.00 30.52
CA ASP A 293 10.73 7.99 30.90
C ASP A 293 9.31 8.58 30.84
N LEU A 294 8.42 7.93 30.08
CA LEU A 294 7.07 8.47 29.85
C LEU A 294 6.15 8.40 31.08
N LEU A 295 6.42 7.51 32.05
CA LEU A 295 5.72 7.51 33.33
C LEU A 295 6.20 8.68 34.19
N GLU A 296 7.51 8.96 34.23
CA GLU A 296 8.04 10.16 34.90
C GLU A 296 7.48 11.44 34.31
N ASN A 297 7.43 11.56 32.98
CA ASN A 297 6.83 12.72 32.32
C ASN A 297 5.33 12.84 32.64
N LEU A 298 4.58 11.74 32.73
CA LEU A 298 3.18 11.77 33.13
C LEU A 298 3.01 12.18 34.61
N VAL A 299 3.86 11.68 35.51
CA VAL A 299 3.88 12.10 36.92
C VAL A 299 4.18 13.59 37.03
N ALA A 300 5.15 14.10 36.26
CA ALA A 300 5.45 15.53 36.19
C ALA A 300 4.26 16.32 35.65
N HIS A 301 3.57 15.85 34.62
CA HIS A 301 2.35 16.49 34.13
C HIS A 301 1.28 16.63 35.22
N ILE A 302 1.01 15.57 35.97
CA ILE A 302 0.00 15.57 37.03
C ILE A 302 0.38 16.53 38.17
N ARG A 303 1.67 16.63 38.50
CA ARG A 303 2.14 17.42 39.65
C ARG A 303 2.44 18.88 39.32
N THR A 304 2.96 19.15 38.12
CA THR A 304 3.48 20.48 37.75
C THR A 304 2.90 21.02 36.44
N GLY A 305 2.08 20.26 35.71
CA GLY A 305 1.54 20.66 34.42
C GLY A 305 2.55 20.57 33.27
N ALA A 306 3.64 19.82 33.43
CA ALA A 306 4.61 19.57 32.37
C ALA A 306 3.92 19.07 31.08
N GLU A 307 4.40 19.50 29.91
CA GLU A 307 3.84 19.04 28.64
C GLU A 307 4.06 17.53 28.45
N LEU A 308 3.04 16.84 27.95
CA LEU A 308 3.13 15.42 27.65
C LEU A 308 3.97 15.20 26.39
N LEU A 309 4.89 14.26 26.45
CA LEU A 309 5.73 13.91 25.30
C LEU A 309 4.97 13.08 24.27
N VAL A 310 3.99 12.28 24.67
CA VAL A 310 3.19 11.42 23.78
C VAL A 310 1.72 11.42 24.18
N PRO A 311 1.01 12.57 24.12
CA PRO A 311 -0.44 12.59 24.29
C PRO A 311 -1.12 11.73 23.21
N LEU A 312 -2.26 11.12 23.55
CA LEU A 312 -3.03 10.24 22.66
C LEU A 312 -3.26 10.85 21.26
N GLN A 313 -3.53 12.14 21.19
CA GLN A 313 -3.81 12.88 19.95
C GLN A 313 -2.64 12.85 18.97
N ARG A 314 -1.39 12.79 19.46
CA ARG A 314 -0.17 12.68 18.62
C ARG A 314 0.05 11.29 18.01
N THR A 315 -0.84 10.34 18.28
CA THR A 315 -0.75 8.97 17.71
C THR A 315 -1.78 8.71 16.60
N GLY A 316 -2.53 9.73 16.20
CA GLY A 316 -3.63 9.57 15.25
C GLY A 316 -3.21 9.13 13.85
N ALA A 317 -2.07 9.64 13.35
CA ALA A 317 -1.51 9.18 12.07
C ALA A 317 -1.10 7.69 12.13
N PHE A 318 -0.44 7.28 13.22
CA PHE A 318 -0.10 5.87 13.45
C PHE A 318 -1.36 5.00 13.48
N MET A 319 -2.43 5.47 14.13
CA MET A 319 -3.70 4.73 14.15
C MET A 319 -4.38 4.63 12.79
N ARG A 320 -4.17 5.59 11.86
CA ARG A 320 -4.58 5.42 10.46
C ARG A 320 -3.78 4.32 9.76
N VAL A 321 -2.49 4.16 10.05
CA VAL A 321 -1.67 3.05 9.54
C VAL A 321 -2.21 1.71 10.07
N VAL A 322 -2.49 1.62 11.38
CA VAL A 322 -3.11 0.42 11.98
C VAL A 322 -4.43 0.07 11.27
N ASP A 323 -5.28 1.06 10.99
CA ASP A 323 -6.56 0.82 10.32
C ASP A 323 -6.41 0.41 8.85
N ALA A 324 -5.40 0.95 8.15
CA ALA A 324 -5.06 0.52 6.80
C ALA A 324 -4.64 -0.96 6.78
N VAL A 325 -3.76 -1.38 7.70
CA VAL A 325 -3.36 -2.79 7.87
C VAL A 325 -4.57 -3.67 8.22
N ARG A 326 -5.47 -3.20 9.08
CA ARG A 326 -6.71 -3.91 9.48
C ARG A 326 -7.68 -4.09 8.32
N ARG A 327 -7.83 -3.10 7.44
CA ARG A 327 -8.75 -3.13 6.29
C ARG A 327 -8.16 -3.78 5.04
N ALA A 328 -6.85 -3.90 4.96
CA ALA A 328 -6.18 -4.57 3.85
C ALA A 328 -6.66 -6.02 3.69
N ALA A 329 -6.46 -6.55 2.48
CA ALA A 329 -6.64 -7.98 2.21
C ALA A 329 -5.75 -8.83 3.14
N GLU A 330 -6.07 -10.12 3.25
CA GLU A 330 -5.26 -11.04 4.05
C GLU A 330 -3.78 -11.01 3.62
N PRO A 331 -2.83 -11.06 4.57
CA PRO A 331 -1.41 -11.12 4.25
C PRO A 331 -1.09 -12.27 3.30
N ARG A 332 -0.39 -11.97 2.22
CA ARG A 332 -0.03 -12.94 1.18
C ARG A 332 0.96 -13.96 1.78
N PRO A 333 0.68 -15.27 1.73
CA PRO A 333 1.66 -16.28 2.15
C PRO A 333 2.90 -16.21 1.27
N ILE A 334 4.08 -16.20 1.90
CA ILE A 334 5.34 -16.33 1.19
C ILE A 334 5.54 -17.81 0.82
N PRO A 335 5.82 -18.14 -0.45
CA PRO A 335 6.02 -19.52 -0.87
C PRO A 335 7.15 -20.21 -0.09
N PRO A 336 6.97 -21.48 0.36
CA PRO A 336 7.96 -22.21 1.15
C PRO A 336 9.36 -22.31 0.51
N VAL A 337 9.47 -22.24 -0.82
CA VAL A 337 10.75 -22.23 -1.54
C VAL A 337 11.65 -21.05 -1.17
N HIS A 338 11.07 -19.96 -0.67
CA HIS A 338 11.81 -18.77 -0.22
C HIS A 338 12.10 -18.78 1.29
N LEU A 339 11.66 -19.81 2.00
CA LEU A 339 11.70 -19.87 3.46
C LEU A 339 12.67 -20.95 3.94
N ALA A 340 13.51 -20.59 4.90
CA ALA A 340 14.28 -21.54 5.71
C ALA A 340 13.62 -21.75 7.08
N GLY A 341 13.84 -22.91 7.70
CA GLY A 341 13.45 -23.16 9.08
C GLY A 341 14.57 -22.80 10.05
N GLN A 342 14.27 -22.06 11.13
CA GLN A 342 15.24 -21.76 12.19
C GLN A 342 14.51 -21.59 13.53
N ASN A 343 14.94 -22.31 14.59
CA ASN A 343 14.38 -22.23 15.94
C ASN A 343 12.83 -22.33 15.99
N GLY A 344 12.25 -23.23 15.18
CA GLY A 344 10.79 -23.40 15.04
C GLY A 344 10.09 -22.33 14.19
N GLY A 345 10.72 -21.18 13.94
CA GLY A 345 10.21 -20.10 13.09
C GLY A 345 10.59 -20.26 11.61
N ARG A 346 10.14 -19.30 10.80
CA ARG A 346 10.50 -19.15 9.38
C ARG A 346 11.43 -17.96 9.16
N VAL A 347 12.41 -18.15 8.28
CA VAL A 347 13.43 -17.15 7.94
C VAL A 347 13.41 -16.87 6.45
N LEU A 348 13.55 -15.60 6.11
CA LEU A 348 13.73 -15.07 4.76
C LEU A 348 15.19 -14.67 4.56
N ALA A 349 15.92 -15.45 3.76
CA ALA A 349 17.33 -15.18 3.49
C ALA A 349 17.52 -13.78 2.88
N GLY A 350 18.42 -12.98 3.46
CA GLY A 350 18.74 -11.64 2.96
C GLY A 350 17.66 -10.57 3.20
N ILE A 351 16.63 -10.83 4.01
CA ILE A 351 15.58 -9.84 4.31
C ILE A 351 16.12 -8.56 4.95
N GLU A 352 17.21 -8.64 5.74
CA GLU A 352 17.93 -7.48 6.25
C GLU A 352 18.31 -6.53 5.11
N ARG A 353 19.07 -7.04 4.11
CA ARG A 353 19.52 -6.26 2.96
C ARG A 353 18.34 -5.72 2.15
N LEU A 354 17.26 -6.49 2.05
CA LEU A 354 16.07 -6.05 1.32
C LEU A 354 15.34 -4.90 2.03
N THR A 355 15.14 -4.98 3.35
CA THR A 355 14.54 -3.88 4.12
C THR A 355 15.39 -2.62 4.08
N ARG A 356 16.72 -2.75 4.14
CA ARG A 356 17.66 -1.64 3.96
C ARG A 356 17.55 -1.04 2.55
N ARG A 357 17.55 -1.87 1.49
CA ARG A 357 17.37 -1.43 0.11
C ARG A 357 16.03 -0.70 -0.10
N SER A 358 14.97 -1.15 0.56
CA SER A 358 13.67 -0.46 0.55
C SER A 358 13.73 0.91 1.20
N ALA A 359 14.33 1.03 2.38
CA ALA A 359 14.52 2.31 3.05
C ALA A 359 15.35 3.28 2.17
N ASP A 360 16.50 2.82 1.67
CA ASP A 360 17.45 3.66 0.91
C ASP A 360 16.87 4.19 -0.41
N ASN A 361 16.03 3.38 -1.08
CA ASN A 361 15.39 3.75 -2.34
C ASN A 361 13.98 4.30 -2.18
N LEU A 362 13.49 4.42 -0.94
CA LEU A 362 12.09 4.74 -0.63
C LEU A 362 11.08 3.83 -1.36
N ALA A 363 11.45 2.59 -1.65
CA ALA A 363 10.74 1.66 -2.53
C ALA A 363 10.00 0.56 -1.75
N MET A 364 8.82 0.15 -2.20
CA MET A 364 8.07 -0.98 -1.64
C MET A 364 8.71 -2.31 -2.04
N PHE A 365 8.39 -3.43 -1.36
CA PHE A 365 8.97 -4.74 -1.76
C PHE A 365 8.60 -5.11 -3.20
N SER A 366 7.40 -4.76 -3.65
CA SER A 366 6.99 -5.06 -5.03
C SER A 366 7.69 -4.25 -6.12
N GLU A 367 8.34 -3.14 -5.75
CA GLU A 367 9.13 -2.29 -6.64
C GLU A 367 10.60 -2.70 -6.67
N LEU A 368 11.01 -3.64 -5.81
CA LEU A 368 12.38 -4.12 -5.68
C LEU A 368 12.62 -5.48 -6.35
N GLU A 369 11.73 -5.87 -7.26
CA GLU A 369 11.81 -7.10 -8.07
C GLU A 369 12.01 -8.38 -7.23
N VAL A 370 11.33 -8.44 -6.08
CA VAL A 370 11.46 -9.56 -5.16
C VAL A 370 10.52 -10.71 -5.58
N PRO A 371 11.00 -11.95 -5.78
CA PRO A 371 10.19 -13.03 -6.34
C PRO A 371 8.90 -13.36 -5.59
N TRP A 372 8.88 -13.20 -4.27
CA TRP A 372 7.71 -13.46 -3.42
C TRP A 372 6.79 -12.24 -3.22
N ALA A 373 7.18 -11.08 -3.74
CA ALA A 373 6.40 -9.84 -3.70
C ALA A 373 6.21 -9.26 -5.10
N PRO A 374 5.69 -9.99 -6.10
CA PRO A 374 5.54 -9.42 -7.44
C PRO A 374 4.51 -8.26 -7.41
N ALA A 375 4.82 -7.19 -8.15
CA ALA A 375 3.91 -6.07 -8.46
C ALA A 375 2.78 -6.49 -9.41
N GLU A 376 2.09 -7.57 -9.06
CA GLU A 376 1.12 -8.24 -9.90
C GLU A 376 -0.18 -8.59 -9.16
N GLN A 377 -1.27 -8.55 -9.93
CA GLN A 377 -2.58 -9.03 -9.54
C GLN A 377 -3.08 -10.00 -10.60
N LEU A 378 -3.42 -11.22 -10.17
CA LEU A 378 -4.17 -12.16 -10.99
C LEU A 378 -5.64 -11.75 -11.03
N LEU A 379 -6.20 -11.66 -12.23
CA LEU A 379 -7.62 -11.43 -12.49
C LEU A 379 -8.33 -12.77 -12.63
N ARG A 380 -9.43 -12.95 -11.89
CA ARG A 380 -10.21 -14.20 -11.88
C ARG A 380 -11.58 -14.02 -12.50
N ALA A 381 -11.92 -14.88 -13.46
CA ALA A 381 -13.28 -15.05 -13.95
C ALA A 381 -13.91 -16.28 -13.27
N GLY A 382 -14.62 -16.05 -12.16
CA GLY A 382 -15.08 -17.13 -11.29
C GLY A 382 -13.92 -17.75 -10.53
N ASP A 383 -13.67 -19.04 -10.75
CA ASP A 383 -12.62 -19.84 -10.12
C ASP A 383 -11.34 -19.93 -10.96
N ARG A 384 -11.28 -19.30 -12.13
CA ARG A 384 -10.15 -19.38 -13.07
C ARG A 384 -9.41 -18.06 -13.17
N ASP A 385 -8.08 -18.13 -13.13
CA ASP A 385 -7.20 -17.00 -13.41
C ASP A 385 -7.13 -16.82 -14.93
N VAL A 386 -7.43 -15.61 -15.40
CA VAL A 386 -7.61 -15.33 -16.84
C VAL A 386 -6.67 -14.24 -17.36
N ALA A 387 -6.06 -13.45 -16.48
CA ALA A 387 -5.06 -12.45 -16.83
C ALA A 387 -4.20 -12.10 -15.62
N ALA A 388 -3.01 -11.57 -15.87
CA ALA A 388 -2.17 -10.92 -14.88
C ALA A 388 -2.15 -9.41 -15.14
N TYR A 389 -2.17 -8.59 -14.09
CA TYR A 389 -2.08 -7.14 -14.17
C TYR A 389 -0.82 -6.65 -13.47
N ARG A 390 0.00 -5.89 -14.19
CA ARG A 390 1.18 -5.22 -13.65
C ARG A 390 0.91 -3.71 -13.59
N TRP A 391 1.01 -3.12 -12.39
CA TRP A 391 0.77 -1.68 -12.18
C TRP A 391 2.02 -0.87 -11.87
N HIS A 392 3.15 -1.52 -11.56
CA HIS A 392 4.46 -0.89 -11.56
C HIS A 392 5.16 -1.19 -12.88
N ALA A 393 5.52 -0.14 -13.61
CA ALA A 393 6.28 -0.22 -14.84
C ALA A 393 7.73 0.27 -14.63
N ASP A 394 8.12 0.48 -13.38
CA ASP A 394 9.47 0.86 -12.97
C ASP A 394 10.45 -0.23 -13.47
N GLY A 395 11.50 0.18 -14.19
CA GLY A 395 12.45 -0.71 -14.87
C GLY A 395 12.20 -0.91 -16.37
N LEU A 396 11.03 -0.54 -16.92
CA LEU A 396 10.85 -0.50 -18.37
C LEU A 396 11.61 0.69 -18.98
N PRO A 397 12.26 0.53 -20.17
CA PRO A 397 12.91 1.64 -20.85
C PRO A 397 11.93 2.79 -21.14
N ARG A 398 12.36 4.04 -20.99
CA ARG A 398 11.53 5.22 -21.33
C ARG A 398 10.96 5.15 -22.76
N THR A 399 11.72 4.60 -23.70
CA THR A 399 11.33 4.42 -25.10
C THR A 399 10.11 3.53 -25.30
N VAL A 400 9.67 2.77 -24.30
CA VAL A 400 8.42 1.99 -24.37
C VAL A 400 7.22 2.72 -23.76
N ALA A 401 7.40 3.94 -23.25
CA ALA A 401 6.41 4.70 -22.46
C ALA A 401 5.85 3.87 -21.29
N PRO A 402 6.63 3.70 -20.20
CA PRO A 402 6.29 2.84 -19.06
C PRO A 402 4.88 3.11 -18.54
N ARG A 403 4.07 2.06 -18.40
CA ARG A 403 2.66 2.15 -18.00
C ARG A 403 2.13 0.83 -17.46
N PRO A 404 1.02 0.83 -16.69
CA PRO A 404 0.34 -0.40 -16.29
C PRO A 404 -0.35 -1.14 -17.43
N TYR A 405 -0.31 -2.47 -17.38
CA TYR A 405 -0.85 -3.33 -18.43
C TYR A 405 -1.29 -4.72 -17.93
N LEU A 406 -2.26 -5.29 -18.64
CA LEU A 406 -2.64 -6.70 -18.54
C LEU A 406 -1.80 -7.53 -19.49
N TYR A 407 -1.34 -8.68 -19.01
CA TYR A 407 -0.59 -9.66 -19.78
C TYR A 407 -0.99 -11.08 -19.40
N SER A 408 -0.46 -12.07 -20.12
CA SER A 408 -0.87 -13.48 -19.95
C SER A 408 -2.40 -13.64 -19.99
N VAL A 409 -3.08 -12.86 -20.83
CA VAL A 409 -4.53 -12.94 -20.97
C VAL A 409 -4.86 -14.22 -21.71
N ARG A 410 -5.74 -15.05 -21.12
CA ARG A 410 -6.04 -16.41 -21.59
C ARG A 410 -7.53 -16.64 -21.76
N THR A 411 -7.90 -17.50 -22.70
CA THR A 411 -9.21 -18.17 -22.75
C THR A 411 -9.41 -19.07 -21.52
N LEU A 412 -10.64 -19.53 -21.26
CA LEU A 412 -10.89 -20.46 -20.14
C LEU A 412 -10.17 -21.81 -20.33
N GLY A 413 -9.95 -22.23 -21.57
CA GLY A 413 -9.11 -23.38 -21.93
C GLY A 413 -7.60 -23.13 -21.83
N GLY A 414 -7.17 -21.93 -21.42
CA GLY A 414 -5.76 -21.60 -21.16
C GLY A 414 -4.93 -21.22 -22.40
N THR A 415 -5.57 -20.98 -23.55
CA THR A 415 -4.90 -20.43 -24.73
C THR A 415 -4.62 -18.95 -24.52
N GLU A 416 -3.35 -18.55 -24.62
CA GLU A 416 -2.93 -17.15 -24.50
C GLU A 416 -3.33 -16.34 -25.73
N VAL A 417 -3.93 -15.19 -25.48
CA VAL A 417 -4.54 -14.29 -26.47
C VAL A 417 -4.00 -12.87 -26.37
N SER A 418 -2.95 -12.65 -25.58
CA SER A 418 -2.20 -11.39 -25.51
C SER A 418 -0.71 -11.63 -25.74
N GLU A 419 0.03 -10.61 -26.19
CA GLU A 419 1.49 -10.66 -26.32
C GLU A 419 2.13 -9.38 -25.78
N THR A 420 3.22 -9.52 -25.02
CA THR A 420 3.88 -8.44 -24.26
C THR A 420 5.33 -8.31 -24.70
N ALA A 421 5.74 -7.07 -24.97
CA ALA A 421 7.08 -6.67 -25.41
C ALA A 421 7.66 -7.57 -26.53
N PRO A 422 6.93 -7.81 -27.64
CA PRO A 422 7.47 -8.62 -28.72
C PRO A 422 8.64 -7.92 -29.41
N VAL A 423 9.53 -8.70 -30.03
CA VAL A 423 10.82 -8.21 -30.59
C VAL A 423 10.62 -7.12 -31.66
N ASP A 424 9.55 -7.21 -32.44
CA ASP A 424 9.18 -6.25 -33.48
C ASP A 424 8.68 -4.92 -32.92
N HIS A 425 7.90 -4.97 -31.84
CA HIS A 425 7.27 -3.82 -31.20
C HIS A 425 7.43 -3.90 -29.67
N PRO A 426 8.61 -3.63 -29.10
CA PRO A 426 8.87 -3.77 -27.66
C PRO A 426 7.95 -2.92 -26.77
N HIS A 427 7.34 -1.88 -27.34
CA HIS A 427 6.41 -0.99 -26.68
C HIS A 427 4.96 -1.51 -26.61
N HIS A 428 4.65 -2.67 -27.20
CA HIS A 428 3.34 -3.31 -27.05
C HIS A 428 3.30 -4.19 -25.80
N LEU A 429 2.61 -3.74 -24.76
CA LEU A 429 2.62 -4.39 -23.45
C LEU A 429 1.36 -5.25 -23.18
N GLY A 430 0.87 -6.01 -24.16
CA GLY A 430 -0.36 -6.80 -23.98
C GLY A 430 -1.63 -5.98 -24.14
N VAL A 431 -2.42 -5.81 -23.07
CA VAL A 431 -3.71 -5.10 -23.08
C VAL A 431 -3.68 -3.92 -22.11
N GLY A 432 -4.04 -2.73 -22.57
CA GLY A 432 -4.03 -1.53 -21.73
C GLY A 432 -4.46 -0.26 -22.46
N LEU A 433 -4.08 0.89 -21.90
CA LEU A 433 -4.34 2.22 -22.46
C LEU A 433 -3.02 2.85 -22.90
N ALA A 434 -2.91 3.21 -24.18
CA ALA A 434 -1.71 3.80 -24.75
C ALA A 434 -2.10 4.80 -25.84
N VAL A 435 -1.52 5.99 -25.85
CA VAL A 435 -1.90 7.07 -26.78
C VAL A 435 -0.66 7.68 -27.40
N SER A 436 -0.64 7.84 -28.73
CA SER A 436 0.56 8.27 -29.45
C SER A 436 0.95 9.72 -29.22
N ASP A 437 -0.01 10.56 -28.83
CA ASP A 437 0.20 11.98 -28.56
C ASP A 437 -0.93 12.50 -27.66
N VAL A 438 -0.56 12.89 -26.45
CA VAL A 438 -1.40 13.68 -25.52
C VAL A 438 -0.60 14.93 -25.17
N ASP A 439 -1.08 16.09 -25.62
CA ASP A 439 -0.42 17.40 -25.43
C ASP A 439 1.07 17.39 -25.83
N GLY A 440 1.40 16.73 -26.94
CA GLY A 440 2.76 16.62 -27.46
C GLY A 440 3.60 15.50 -26.85
N THR A 441 3.07 14.77 -25.88
CA THR A 441 3.77 13.67 -25.19
C THR A 441 3.37 12.31 -25.75
N ASN A 442 4.34 11.45 -26.02
CA ASN A 442 4.12 10.09 -26.51
C ASN A 442 3.93 9.10 -25.34
N PHE A 443 2.71 8.56 -25.18
CA PHE A 443 2.36 7.50 -24.22
C PHE A 443 2.12 6.13 -24.89
N TRP A 444 2.51 5.99 -26.16
CA TRP A 444 2.46 4.74 -26.92
C TRP A 444 3.79 3.99 -26.84
N GLY A 445 4.90 4.74 -26.84
CA GLY A 445 6.26 4.22 -26.97
C GLY A 445 6.70 4.13 -28.44
N GLY A 446 7.93 3.69 -28.66
CA GLY A 446 8.53 3.60 -29.99
C GLY A 446 8.78 4.96 -30.63
N ARG A 447 8.84 5.00 -31.96
CA ARG A 447 9.07 6.24 -32.72
C ARG A 447 7.80 7.09 -32.79
N THR A 448 7.93 8.39 -32.52
CA THR A 448 6.85 9.37 -32.71
C THR A 448 6.73 9.71 -34.20
N TYR A 449 5.51 9.73 -34.73
CA TYR A 449 5.28 10.21 -36.10
C TYR A 449 5.22 11.74 -36.13
N VAL A 450 6.14 12.35 -36.87
CA VAL A 450 6.22 13.79 -37.08
C VAL A 450 5.64 14.13 -38.44
N GLN A 451 4.66 15.05 -38.47
CA GLN A 451 3.98 15.45 -39.70
C GLN A 451 4.99 15.97 -40.73
N GLY A 452 4.91 15.44 -41.96
CA GLY A 452 5.84 15.78 -43.04
C GLY A 452 7.24 15.15 -42.94
N GLN A 453 7.59 14.49 -41.82
CA GLN A 453 8.93 13.91 -41.62
C GLN A 453 8.92 12.40 -41.37
N GLY A 454 7.76 11.82 -41.03
CA GLY A 454 7.63 10.40 -40.74
C GLY A 454 8.03 10.01 -39.31
N PRO A 455 8.22 8.70 -39.04
CA PRO A 455 8.63 8.21 -37.72
C PRO A 455 10.04 8.70 -37.31
N ARG A 456 10.18 9.23 -36.10
CA ARG A 456 11.43 9.71 -35.50
C ARG A 456 11.58 9.21 -34.06
N TRP A 457 12.81 8.96 -33.65
CA TRP A 457 13.13 8.82 -32.23
C TRP A 457 13.26 10.22 -31.64
N LEU A 458 12.40 10.52 -30.66
CA LEU A 458 12.40 11.78 -29.91
C LEU A 458 12.54 11.44 -28.42
N SER A 459 12.85 12.46 -27.62
CA SER A 459 12.86 12.37 -26.16
C SER A 459 11.52 12.82 -25.56
N ASP A 460 10.42 12.42 -26.19
CA ASP A 460 9.04 12.86 -25.89
C ASP A 460 8.20 11.80 -25.16
N HIS A 461 8.81 10.70 -24.72
CA HIS A 461 8.11 9.60 -24.06
C HIS A 461 7.71 9.93 -22.62
N GLY A 462 6.40 9.94 -22.39
CA GLY A 462 5.83 10.04 -21.05
C GLY A 462 5.74 8.70 -20.33
N SER A 463 5.14 8.73 -19.14
CA SER A 463 4.88 7.53 -18.33
C SER A 463 3.52 7.59 -17.63
N GLN A 464 2.94 6.43 -17.32
CA GLN A 464 1.75 6.32 -16.49
C GLN A 464 2.17 5.76 -15.12
N ARG A 465 1.89 6.51 -14.06
CA ARG A 465 2.22 6.15 -12.68
C ARG A 465 0.96 5.73 -11.93
N HIS A 466 0.94 4.50 -11.42
CA HIS A 466 -0.08 4.07 -10.48
C HIS A 466 -0.01 4.91 -9.19
N LEU A 467 -1.13 5.46 -8.75
CA LEU A 467 -1.23 6.12 -7.46
C LEU A 467 -1.70 5.15 -6.38
N ARG A 468 -2.89 4.58 -6.58
CA ARG A 468 -3.52 3.65 -5.63
C ARG A 468 -4.70 2.91 -6.24
N PHE A 469 -5.02 1.74 -5.68
CA PHE A 469 -6.32 1.12 -5.87
C PHE A 469 -7.38 1.78 -4.98
N THR A 470 -8.53 2.12 -5.57
CA THR A 470 -9.73 2.57 -4.83
C THR A 470 -10.70 1.42 -4.54
N ARG A 471 -10.61 0.35 -5.32
CA ARG A 471 -11.26 -0.94 -5.10
C ARG A 471 -10.34 -2.04 -5.64
N ARG A 472 -10.22 -3.16 -4.92
CA ARG A 472 -9.38 -4.29 -5.35
C ARG A 472 -9.95 -5.61 -4.87
N GLU A 473 -10.32 -6.46 -5.81
CA GLU A 473 -10.86 -7.80 -5.59
C GLU A 473 -10.23 -8.77 -6.60
N SER A 474 -10.40 -10.08 -6.40
CA SER A 474 -9.85 -11.07 -7.33
C SER A 474 -10.45 -10.97 -8.74
N CYS A 475 -11.71 -10.55 -8.86
CA CYS A 475 -12.39 -10.39 -10.16
C CYS A 475 -12.13 -9.04 -10.83
N GLY A 476 -11.45 -8.10 -10.18
CA GLY A 476 -11.21 -6.78 -10.77
C GLY A 476 -10.83 -5.70 -9.78
N PHE A 477 -10.56 -4.52 -10.30
CA PHE A 477 -10.10 -3.37 -9.51
C PHE A 477 -10.54 -2.06 -10.14
N THR A 478 -10.50 -1.00 -9.32
CA THR A 478 -10.49 0.39 -9.77
C THR A 478 -9.25 1.07 -9.21
N GLU A 479 -8.52 1.80 -10.04
CA GLU A 479 -7.31 2.50 -9.66
C GLU A 479 -7.29 3.94 -10.17
N LEU A 480 -6.42 4.73 -9.56
CA LEU A 480 -6.09 6.08 -9.99
C LEU A 480 -4.65 6.10 -10.48
N LEU A 481 -4.41 6.79 -11.61
CA LEU A 481 -3.10 6.97 -12.19
C LEU A 481 -2.85 8.42 -12.58
N GLU A 482 -1.57 8.77 -12.73
CA GLU A 482 -1.11 10.01 -13.33
C GLU A 482 -0.35 9.74 -14.61
N TRP A 483 -0.56 10.60 -15.60
CA TRP A 483 0.18 10.61 -16.86
C TRP A 483 1.18 11.75 -16.78
N LEU A 484 2.47 11.41 -16.87
CA LEU A 484 3.58 12.34 -16.70
C LEU A 484 4.33 12.51 -18.01
N ASP A 485 4.72 13.75 -18.32
CA ASP A 485 5.62 14.07 -19.42
C ASP A 485 7.07 13.55 -19.15
N PRO A 486 8.00 13.65 -20.11
CA PRO A 486 9.37 13.21 -19.92
C PRO A 486 10.10 13.92 -18.76
N ASP A 487 9.69 15.15 -18.43
CA ASP A 487 10.24 15.95 -17.33
C ASP A 487 9.56 15.66 -15.99
N GLY A 488 8.57 14.76 -15.96
CA GLY A 488 7.83 14.38 -14.76
C GLY A 488 6.66 15.31 -14.41
N ARG A 489 6.28 16.24 -15.31
CA ARG A 489 5.13 17.12 -15.10
C ARG A 489 3.82 16.38 -15.39
N LEU A 490 2.77 16.69 -14.63
CA LEU A 490 1.45 16.09 -14.80
C LEU A 490 0.77 16.59 -16.09
N VAL A 491 0.43 15.64 -16.97
CA VAL A 491 -0.35 15.86 -18.20
C VAL A 491 -1.82 15.57 -17.96
N ALA A 492 -2.14 14.43 -17.34
CA ALA A 492 -3.52 13.99 -17.11
C ALA A 492 -3.65 13.09 -15.89
N ARG A 493 -4.86 13.00 -15.34
CA ARG A 493 -5.22 12.01 -14.32
C ARG A 493 -6.14 10.97 -14.92
N GLU A 494 -5.91 9.71 -14.58
CA GLU A 494 -6.72 8.61 -15.06
C GLU A 494 -7.43 7.91 -13.90
N ARG A 495 -8.72 7.62 -14.08
CA ARG A 495 -9.43 6.62 -13.30
C ARG A 495 -9.72 5.41 -14.19
N ARG A 496 -9.15 4.25 -13.84
CA ARG A 496 -9.31 2.99 -14.58
C ARG A 496 -10.08 1.98 -13.76
N THR A 497 -11.00 1.26 -14.39
CA THR A 497 -11.71 0.11 -13.81
C THR A 497 -11.57 -1.08 -14.75
N VAL A 498 -11.12 -2.21 -14.21
CA VAL A 498 -10.93 -3.46 -14.94
C VAL A 498 -11.68 -4.57 -14.21
N ILE A 499 -12.58 -5.26 -14.89
CA ILE A 499 -13.39 -6.33 -14.30
C ILE A 499 -13.37 -7.56 -15.23
N ALA A 500 -13.08 -8.73 -14.69
CA ALA A 500 -13.26 -10.02 -15.33
C ALA A 500 -14.57 -10.67 -14.86
N ARG A 501 -15.44 -11.05 -15.80
CA ARG A 501 -16.71 -11.73 -15.51
C ARG A 501 -16.78 -13.07 -16.24
N ARG A 502 -17.13 -14.14 -15.53
CA ARG A 502 -17.41 -15.43 -16.17
C ARG A 502 -18.84 -15.43 -16.71
N HIS A 503 -19.03 -15.88 -17.94
CA HIS A 503 -20.36 -16.16 -18.45
C HIS A 503 -20.90 -17.47 -17.85
N LYS A 504 -22.18 -17.47 -17.45
CA LYS A 504 -22.86 -18.72 -17.08
C LYS A 504 -22.87 -19.64 -18.32
N PRO A 505 -22.59 -20.94 -18.17
CA PRO A 505 -22.62 -21.86 -19.29
C PRO A 505 -24.00 -21.80 -19.95
N SER A 506 -24.00 -21.46 -21.23
CA SER A 506 -25.14 -21.67 -22.13
C SER A 506 -24.65 -22.57 -23.26
N ARG A 507 -25.46 -22.85 -24.29
CA ARG A 507 -25.10 -23.69 -25.46
C ARG A 507 -23.92 -23.16 -26.33
N LEU A 508 -23.04 -22.34 -25.77
CA LEU A 508 -21.91 -21.66 -26.41
C LEU A 508 -20.59 -22.07 -25.72
N PRO A 509 -19.44 -21.97 -26.41
CA PRO A 509 -18.13 -22.31 -25.85
C PRO A 509 -17.82 -21.54 -24.55
N GLY A 510 -16.94 -22.12 -23.73
CA GLY A 510 -16.46 -21.47 -22.51
C GLY A 510 -15.87 -20.10 -22.83
N CYS A 511 -16.45 -19.04 -22.26
CA CYS A 511 -15.96 -17.68 -22.44
C CYS A 511 -16.06 -16.86 -21.15
N TRP A 512 -15.30 -15.78 -21.12
CA TRP A 512 -15.36 -14.77 -20.09
C TRP A 512 -15.27 -13.38 -20.74
N GLU A 513 -15.60 -12.35 -19.98
CA GLU A 513 -15.60 -10.97 -20.43
C GLU A 513 -14.62 -10.13 -19.63
N LEU A 514 -13.81 -9.34 -20.33
CA LEU A 514 -13.06 -8.21 -19.78
C LEU A 514 -13.87 -6.93 -19.99
N ASP A 515 -14.17 -6.21 -18.92
CA ASP A 515 -14.77 -4.87 -18.92
C ASP A 515 -13.69 -3.88 -18.52
N PHE A 516 -13.21 -3.10 -19.48
CA PHE A 516 -12.16 -2.10 -19.31
C PHE A 516 -12.77 -0.71 -19.49
N THR A 517 -12.87 0.03 -18.40
CA THR A 517 -13.35 1.42 -18.39
C THR A 517 -12.22 2.34 -17.98
N PHE A 518 -12.02 3.44 -18.70
CA PHE A 518 -11.14 4.50 -18.27
C PHE A 518 -11.81 5.87 -18.42
N ARG A 519 -11.38 6.80 -17.58
CA ARG A 519 -11.62 8.23 -17.69
C ARG A 519 -10.29 8.93 -17.56
N LEU A 520 -9.95 9.77 -18.54
CA LEU A 520 -8.77 10.61 -18.55
C LEU A 520 -9.22 12.07 -18.41
N ASP A 521 -8.76 12.73 -17.36
CA ASP A 521 -9.07 14.12 -17.04
C ASP A 521 -7.82 14.97 -17.26
N GLY A 522 -7.99 16.10 -17.94
CA GLY A 522 -6.93 17.11 -18.08
C GLY A 522 -6.61 17.81 -16.77
N THR A 523 -5.65 18.73 -16.82
CA THR A 523 -5.36 19.62 -15.69
C THR A 523 -6.23 20.88 -15.77
N ASP A 524 -6.43 21.57 -14.65
CA ASP A 524 -7.29 22.75 -14.56
C ASP A 524 -6.86 23.94 -15.46
N ARG A 525 -5.69 23.85 -16.11
CA ARG A 525 -5.08 24.94 -16.88
C ARG A 525 -5.33 24.86 -18.39
N MET A 526 -5.56 23.67 -18.96
CA MET A 526 -5.74 23.48 -20.42
C MET A 526 -6.60 22.24 -20.72
N PRO A 527 -7.49 22.26 -21.73
CA PRO A 527 -8.12 21.05 -22.24
C PRO A 527 -7.07 20.11 -22.85
N LEU A 528 -7.24 18.79 -22.68
CA LEU A 528 -6.39 17.77 -23.30
C LEU A 528 -6.54 17.83 -24.82
N THR A 529 -5.41 17.77 -25.53
CA THR A 529 -5.36 17.57 -26.98
C THR A 529 -4.78 16.20 -27.29
N ILE A 530 -5.61 15.32 -27.82
CA ILE A 530 -5.25 13.95 -28.20
C ILE A 530 -5.13 13.84 -29.71
N ARG A 531 -4.00 13.32 -30.19
CA ARG A 531 -3.73 13.08 -31.61
C ARG A 531 -3.29 11.65 -31.85
N SER A 532 -3.63 11.14 -33.04
CA SER A 532 -3.04 9.91 -33.59
C SER A 532 -2.07 10.22 -34.72
N SER A 533 -1.25 9.24 -35.09
CA SER A 533 -0.43 9.36 -36.31
C SER A 533 -1.28 9.61 -37.56
N HIS A 534 -2.53 9.10 -37.61
CA HIS A 534 -3.48 9.39 -38.68
C HIS A 534 -3.81 10.88 -38.77
N THR A 535 -4.15 11.53 -37.65
CA THR A 535 -4.40 12.98 -37.60
C THR A 535 -3.16 13.85 -37.83
N LYS A 536 -1.98 13.22 -37.99
CA LYS A 536 -0.71 13.86 -38.37
C LYS A 536 -0.31 13.56 -39.82
N GLY A 537 -1.14 12.83 -40.58
CA GLY A 537 -0.93 12.53 -41.99
C GLY A 537 -0.50 11.09 -42.30
N ARG A 538 -0.37 10.20 -41.31
CA ARG A 538 -0.08 8.77 -41.55
C ARG A 538 -1.37 7.97 -41.76
N ALA A 539 -1.82 7.87 -43.00
CA ALA A 539 -3.05 7.16 -43.36
C ALA A 539 -3.14 5.76 -42.70
N GLY A 540 -4.33 5.42 -42.20
CA GLY A 540 -4.61 4.15 -41.52
C GLY A 540 -3.96 3.95 -40.15
N ALA A 541 -3.17 4.89 -39.61
CA ALA A 541 -2.48 4.77 -38.32
C ALA A 541 -3.20 5.51 -37.17
N GLY A 542 -4.50 5.26 -37.00
CA GLY A 542 -5.35 5.91 -36.00
C GLY A 542 -5.31 5.26 -34.61
N TYR A 543 -4.21 4.61 -34.25
CA TYR A 543 -4.05 3.99 -32.93
C TYR A 543 -3.92 5.04 -31.83
N GLY A 544 -4.52 4.77 -30.68
CA GLY A 544 -4.49 5.62 -29.49
C GLY A 544 -5.75 5.45 -28.67
N GLY A 545 -5.62 4.94 -27.45
CA GLY A 545 -6.74 4.55 -26.60
C GLY A 545 -6.53 3.15 -26.00
N PHE A 546 -7.62 2.45 -25.74
CA PHE A 546 -7.56 1.03 -25.39
C PHE A 546 -6.91 0.26 -26.54
N PHE A 547 -5.96 -0.62 -26.23
CA PHE A 547 -5.30 -1.44 -27.23
C PHE A 547 -5.07 -2.86 -26.70
N TRP A 548 -5.32 -3.83 -27.58
CA TRP A 548 -5.07 -5.25 -27.34
C TRP A 548 -4.07 -5.76 -28.38
N ARG A 549 -2.87 -6.12 -27.94
CA ARG A 549 -1.88 -6.85 -28.75
C ARG A 549 -2.09 -8.35 -28.57
N ALA A 550 -2.50 -9.06 -29.63
CA ALA A 550 -2.58 -10.52 -29.64
C ALA A 550 -1.25 -11.15 -30.11
N PRO A 551 -1.03 -12.47 -29.91
CA PRO A 551 0.22 -13.12 -30.29
C PRO A 551 0.48 -13.09 -31.80
N VAL A 552 1.65 -12.58 -32.20
CA VAL A 552 2.07 -12.57 -33.61
C VAL A 552 2.24 -14.00 -34.15
N SER A 553 2.58 -14.94 -33.27
CA SER A 553 2.75 -16.37 -33.57
C SER A 553 1.43 -17.09 -33.90
N ALA A 554 0.27 -16.46 -33.71
CA ALA A 554 -1.00 -17.03 -34.08
C ALA A 554 -1.14 -17.13 -35.61
N THR A 555 -1.58 -18.28 -36.09
CA THR A 555 -1.85 -18.53 -37.52
C THR A 555 -3.35 -18.40 -37.82
N ARG A 556 -3.71 -18.43 -39.12
CA ARG A 556 -5.12 -18.33 -39.59
C ARG A 556 -5.84 -17.13 -38.96
N ARG A 557 -5.15 -15.99 -38.87
CA ARG A 557 -5.71 -14.77 -38.30
C ARG A 557 -6.90 -14.32 -39.15
N ARG A 558 -7.87 -13.69 -38.49
CA ARG A 558 -9.04 -13.11 -39.16
C ARG A 558 -9.60 -12.00 -38.29
N VAL A 559 -9.71 -10.80 -38.86
CA VAL A 559 -10.50 -9.71 -38.29
C VAL A 559 -11.82 -9.58 -39.05
N PHE A 560 -12.93 -9.43 -38.34
CA PHE A 560 -14.27 -9.46 -38.95
C PHE A 560 -15.29 -8.62 -38.16
N THR A 561 -16.37 -8.19 -38.80
CA THR A 561 -17.54 -7.55 -38.19
C THR A 561 -18.81 -8.34 -38.53
N ALA A 562 -19.99 -7.76 -38.28
CA ALA A 562 -21.25 -8.32 -38.74
C ALA A 562 -21.30 -8.45 -40.27
N ASP A 563 -20.70 -7.49 -40.98
CA ASP A 563 -20.90 -7.33 -42.43
C ASP A 563 -19.61 -7.45 -43.24
N ALA A 564 -18.45 -7.20 -42.63
CA ALA A 564 -17.15 -7.14 -43.32
C ALA A 564 -16.12 -8.14 -42.77
N ASP A 565 -15.12 -8.43 -43.60
CA ASP A 565 -13.96 -9.28 -43.30
C ASP A 565 -12.68 -8.59 -43.77
N GLY A 566 -11.59 -8.79 -43.03
CA GLY A 566 -10.25 -8.35 -43.40
C GLY A 566 -9.89 -6.95 -42.90
N GLU A 567 -8.58 -6.76 -42.70
CA GLU A 567 -7.98 -5.54 -42.17
C GLU A 567 -8.38 -4.28 -42.93
N ASP A 568 -8.35 -4.31 -44.27
CA ASP A 568 -8.60 -3.15 -45.13
C ASP A 568 -10.04 -2.61 -44.99
N ALA A 569 -11.02 -3.50 -44.75
CA ALA A 569 -12.41 -3.10 -44.58
C ALA A 569 -12.73 -2.61 -43.16
N ILE A 570 -11.92 -2.98 -42.16
CA ILE A 570 -12.24 -2.79 -40.74
C ILE A 570 -11.41 -1.69 -40.10
N ASN A 571 -10.18 -1.48 -40.55
CA ASN A 571 -9.33 -0.42 -40.03
C ASN A 571 -9.86 0.97 -40.45
N GLY A 572 -10.42 1.69 -39.49
CA GLY A 572 -11.12 2.96 -39.68
C GLY A 572 -12.64 2.83 -39.76
N ALA A 573 -13.19 1.62 -39.65
CA ALA A 573 -14.63 1.42 -39.68
C ALA A 573 -15.32 1.86 -38.38
N ALA A 574 -16.56 2.34 -38.49
CA ALA A 574 -17.46 2.56 -37.34
C ALA A 574 -18.41 1.36 -37.20
N ALA A 575 -17.86 0.20 -36.84
CA ALA A 575 -18.65 -1.00 -36.56
C ALA A 575 -19.07 -1.06 -35.08
N ASP A 576 -20.24 -1.62 -34.78
CA ASP A 576 -20.70 -1.80 -33.38
C ASP A 576 -19.80 -2.74 -32.57
N TRP A 577 -19.19 -3.70 -33.26
CA TRP A 577 -18.24 -4.64 -32.70
C TRP A 577 -17.25 -5.13 -33.76
N VAL A 578 -16.11 -5.61 -33.30
CA VAL A 578 -15.10 -6.25 -34.14
C VAL A 578 -14.65 -7.55 -33.48
N GLY A 579 -14.56 -8.62 -34.26
CA GLY A 579 -13.99 -9.89 -33.87
C GLY A 579 -12.55 -10.02 -34.37
N LEU A 580 -11.69 -10.62 -33.56
CA LEU A 580 -10.34 -11.05 -33.93
C LEU A 580 -10.20 -12.52 -33.52
N SER A 581 -9.82 -13.38 -34.45
CA SER A 581 -9.61 -14.82 -34.18
C SER A 581 -8.27 -15.30 -34.72
N GLY A 582 -7.77 -16.39 -34.15
CA GLY A 582 -6.52 -17.01 -34.55
C GLY A 582 -6.39 -18.43 -34.01
N THR A 583 -5.33 -19.13 -34.44
CA THR A 583 -4.96 -20.46 -33.95
C THR A 583 -3.58 -20.37 -33.30
N SER A 584 -3.46 -20.83 -32.06
CA SER A 584 -2.18 -20.84 -31.34
C SER A 584 -1.16 -21.78 -32.02
N PRO A 585 0.15 -21.65 -31.70
CA PRO A 585 1.17 -22.62 -32.12
C PRO A 585 0.84 -24.07 -31.72
N SER A 586 0.08 -24.25 -30.63
CA SER A 586 -0.41 -25.57 -30.18
C SER A 586 -1.70 -26.03 -30.88
N GLY A 587 -2.13 -25.37 -31.95
CA GLY A 587 -3.32 -25.77 -32.72
C GLY A 587 -4.66 -25.44 -32.06
N ARG A 588 -4.68 -24.62 -30.99
CA ARG A 588 -5.90 -24.24 -30.30
C ARG A 588 -6.46 -22.94 -30.87
N ASP A 589 -7.71 -23.00 -31.33
CA ASP A 589 -8.43 -21.85 -31.82
C ASP A 589 -8.92 -20.95 -30.68
N TRP A 590 -9.00 -19.65 -30.95
CA TRP A 590 -9.51 -18.64 -30.02
C TRP A 590 -10.20 -17.50 -30.77
N THR A 591 -11.11 -16.80 -30.08
CA THR A 591 -11.77 -15.59 -30.56
C THR A 591 -11.86 -14.52 -29.48
N LEU A 592 -11.58 -13.28 -29.88
CA LEU A 592 -11.81 -12.07 -29.13
C LEU A 592 -12.92 -11.27 -29.82
N VAL A 593 -13.90 -10.77 -29.08
CA VAL A 593 -14.97 -9.93 -29.63
C VAL A 593 -15.07 -8.64 -28.81
N PHE A 594 -14.79 -7.51 -29.46
CA PHE A 594 -14.70 -6.19 -28.84
C PHE A 594 -15.95 -5.38 -29.13
N THR A 595 -16.47 -4.67 -28.14
CA THR A 595 -17.54 -3.70 -28.31
C THR A 595 -17.28 -2.45 -27.47
N GLN A 596 -17.71 -1.29 -28.01
CA GLN A 596 -17.66 -0.01 -27.32
C GLN A 596 -19.01 0.24 -26.65
N CYS A 597 -19.01 0.59 -25.37
CA CYS A 597 -20.21 0.90 -24.59
C CYS A 597 -20.37 2.40 -24.40
N GLY A 598 -21.62 2.87 -24.33
CA GLY A 598 -21.95 4.29 -24.15
C GLY A 598 -22.39 4.96 -25.46
N PRO A 599 -22.52 6.29 -25.48
CA PRO A 599 -22.95 7.04 -26.68
C PRO A 599 -21.79 7.31 -27.66
N ASP A 600 -20.55 7.44 -27.17
CA ASP A 600 -19.39 7.70 -28.01
C ASP A 600 -18.96 6.44 -28.76
N ARG A 601 -18.65 6.58 -30.05
CA ARG A 601 -18.19 5.51 -30.93
C ARG A 601 -16.96 5.96 -31.70
N ASP A 602 -15.80 5.51 -31.26
CA ASP A 602 -14.55 5.75 -31.96
C ASP A 602 -14.43 4.79 -33.16
N ARG A 603 -13.64 5.19 -34.16
CA ARG A 603 -13.29 4.30 -35.28
C ARG A 603 -12.37 3.18 -34.79
N TRP A 604 -12.50 1.98 -35.34
CA TRP A 604 -11.64 0.86 -34.96
C TRP A 604 -10.27 0.96 -35.63
N PHE A 605 -9.20 0.95 -34.85
CA PHE A 605 -7.88 0.59 -35.34
C PHE A 605 -7.74 -0.94 -35.31
N ALA A 606 -7.45 -1.54 -36.47
CA ALA A 606 -7.27 -2.97 -36.60
C ALA A 606 -6.03 -3.28 -37.44
N ARG A 607 -5.24 -4.25 -36.97
CA ARG A 607 -4.14 -4.88 -37.69
C ARG A 607 -4.26 -6.39 -37.56
N GLU A 608 -3.98 -7.07 -38.65
CA GLU A 608 -4.00 -8.52 -38.80
C GLU A 608 -2.73 -9.02 -39.50
N ARG A 609 -2.30 -8.32 -40.57
CA ARG A 609 -1.21 -8.79 -41.45
C ARG A 609 0.17 -8.68 -40.80
N ASP A 610 0.58 -7.47 -40.42
CA ASP A 610 1.89 -7.22 -39.81
C ASP A 610 1.94 -7.81 -38.39
N TYR A 611 0.90 -7.49 -37.61
CA TYR A 611 0.68 -8.03 -36.29
C TYR A 611 -0.80 -7.96 -35.93
N PRO A 612 -1.31 -8.88 -35.08
CA PRO A 612 -2.69 -8.82 -34.65
C PRO A 612 -2.84 -7.84 -33.48
N GLY A 613 -3.48 -6.70 -33.75
CA GLY A 613 -3.68 -5.64 -32.77
C GLY A 613 -4.96 -4.88 -33.02
N ILE A 614 -5.72 -4.59 -31.95
CA ILE A 614 -7.02 -3.95 -32.09
C ILE A 614 -7.35 -3.01 -30.95
N GLY A 615 -8.02 -1.91 -31.28
CA GLY A 615 -8.49 -0.95 -30.29
C GLY A 615 -9.28 0.21 -30.92
N PRO A 616 -10.22 0.84 -30.20
CA PRO A 616 -10.83 2.09 -30.64
C PRO A 616 -9.80 3.21 -30.65
N GLY A 617 -9.75 3.97 -31.74
CA GLY A 617 -8.87 5.13 -31.91
C GLY A 617 -9.54 6.42 -31.47
N LEU A 618 -9.12 6.98 -30.33
CA LEU A 618 -9.69 8.20 -29.73
C LEU A 618 -9.68 9.42 -30.66
N ALA A 619 -8.72 9.48 -31.59
CA ALA A 619 -8.59 10.57 -32.56
C ALA A 619 -8.34 9.99 -33.95
N TRP A 620 -9.38 9.93 -34.79
CA TRP A 620 -9.29 9.41 -36.16
C TRP A 620 -9.45 10.52 -37.19
N GLU A 621 -10.65 11.06 -37.36
CA GLU A 621 -10.98 12.10 -38.35
C GLU A 621 -10.25 13.42 -38.06
N ARG A 622 -10.16 13.79 -36.78
CA ARG A 622 -9.58 15.04 -36.29
C ARG A 622 -8.98 14.85 -34.90
N PRO A 623 -8.03 15.71 -34.46
CA PRO A 623 -7.61 15.78 -33.06
C PRO A 623 -8.82 15.91 -32.12
N LEU A 624 -8.76 15.24 -30.98
CA LEU A 624 -9.76 15.36 -29.91
C LEU A 624 -9.27 16.40 -28.90
N SER A 625 -10.00 17.51 -28.75
CA SER A 625 -9.76 18.50 -27.71
C SER A 625 -10.90 18.47 -26.69
N THR A 626 -10.60 18.16 -25.43
CA THR A 626 -11.61 18.01 -24.36
C THR A 626 -11.01 18.18 -22.98
N GLY A 627 -11.79 18.65 -22.00
CA GLY A 627 -11.36 18.62 -20.59
C GLY A 627 -11.30 17.20 -20.00
N SER A 628 -12.08 16.27 -20.56
CA SER A 628 -12.11 14.87 -20.12
C SER A 628 -12.57 13.94 -21.24
N VAL A 629 -12.04 12.72 -21.28
CA VAL A 629 -12.50 11.64 -22.17
C VAL A 629 -12.74 10.36 -21.38
N SER A 630 -13.85 9.68 -21.65
CA SER A 630 -14.19 8.41 -21.01
C SER A 630 -14.58 7.38 -22.04
N ARG A 631 -14.08 6.14 -21.90
CA ARG A 631 -14.47 5.02 -22.74
C ARG A 631 -14.66 3.77 -21.90
N ARG A 632 -15.59 2.92 -22.33
CA ARG A 632 -15.81 1.58 -21.79
C ARG A 632 -15.79 0.58 -22.93
N ILE A 633 -14.84 -0.35 -22.86
CA ILE A 633 -14.66 -1.41 -23.83
C ILE A 633 -14.96 -2.73 -23.13
N ARG A 634 -15.79 -3.55 -23.78
CA ARG A 634 -16.02 -4.93 -23.33
C ARG A 634 -15.44 -5.87 -24.36
N THR A 635 -14.68 -6.85 -23.89
CA THR A 635 -14.07 -7.87 -24.72
C THR A 635 -14.50 -9.24 -24.24
N VAL A 636 -15.21 -9.98 -25.09
CA VAL A 636 -15.47 -11.40 -24.87
C VAL A 636 -14.24 -12.18 -25.32
N VAL A 637 -13.73 -13.05 -24.45
CA VAL A 637 -12.59 -13.94 -24.69
C VAL A 637 -13.11 -15.38 -24.69
N ALA A 638 -13.04 -16.03 -25.85
CA ALA A 638 -13.65 -17.34 -26.06
C ALA A 638 -12.64 -18.37 -26.60
N ASP A 639 -12.78 -19.61 -26.12
CA ASP A 639 -12.19 -20.77 -26.76
C ASP A 639 -12.87 -21.02 -28.12
N GLY A 640 -12.08 -21.42 -29.13
CA GLY A 640 -12.56 -21.75 -30.46
C GLY A 640 -12.78 -20.55 -31.39
N ARG A 641 -13.17 -20.84 -32.64
CA ARG A 641 -13.54 -19.85 -33.65
C ARG A 641 -15.03 -19.60 -33.65
N LEU A 642 -15.43 -18.36 -33.36
CA LEU A 642 -16.81 -17.94 -33.43
C LEU A 642 -17.15 -17.46 -34.84
N ASP A 643 -18.33 -17.85 -35.33
CA ASP A 643 -18.93 -17.20 -36.49
C ASP A 643 -19.53 -15.83 -36.12
N ARG A 644 -19.91 -15.06 -37.14
CA ARG A 644 -20.46 -13.70 -36.97
C ARG A 644 -21.73 -13.70 -36.11
N ARG A 645 -22.60 -14.70 -36.30
CA ARG A 645 -23.88 -14.83 -35.57
C ARG A 645 -23.66 -15.08 -34.09
N THR A 646 -22.72 -15.96 -33.76
CA THR A 646 -22.37 -16.35 -32.40
C THR A 646 -21.65 -15.22 -31.68
N ALA A 647 -20.71 -14.54 -32.34
CA ALA A 647 -20.04 -13.36 -31.81
C ALA A 647 -21.07 -12.26 -31.44
N ALA A 648 -21.99 -11.93 -32.35
CA ALA A 648 -23.05 -10.96 -32.09
C ALA A 648 -24.01 -11.39 -30.97
N ALA A 649 -24.32 -12.68 -30.85
CA ALA A 649 -25.20 -13.19 -29.79
C ALA A 649 -24.58 -13.07 -28.38
N LEU A 650 -23.25 -13.25 -28.26
CA LEU A 650 -22.54 -13.08 -26.99
C LEU A 650 -22.60 -11.63 -26.50
N LEU A 651 -22.55 -10.66 -27.43
CA LEU A 651 -22.60 -9.22 -27.12
C LEU A 651 -23.99 -8.68 -26.75
N ARG A 652 -25.07 -9.38 -27.10
CA ARG A 652 -26.44 -8.96 -26.70
C ARG A 652 -26.75 -9.34 -25.26
N ARG A 653 -26.36 -10.55 -24.85
CA ARG A 653 -26.57 -11.07 -23.49
C ARG A 653 -25.77 -10.34 -22.42
N THR A 654 -24.73 -9.64 -22.84
CA THR A 654 -23.88 -8.81 -22.00
C THR A 654 -24.53 -7.45 -21.71
N SER A 655 -25.37 -6.92 -22.59
CA SER A 655 -26.00 -5.59 -22.46
C SER A 655 -27.28 -5.56 -21.61
N GLU A 656 -27.84 -6.73 -21.26
CA GLU A 656 -29.08 -6.89 -20.46
C GLU A 656 -28.83 -7.10 -18.94
N ARG A 657 -27.60 -6.86 -18.46
CA ARG A 657 -27.22 -6.93 -17.04
C ARG A 657 -26.25 -5.81 -16.70
#